data_AF-A0A937N3X5-F1
#
_entry.id   AF-A0A937N3X5-F1
#
_cell.length_a   1.000
_cell.length_b   1.000
_cell.length_c   1.000
_cell.angle_alpha   90.00
_cell.angle_beta   90.00
_cell.angle_gamma   90.00
#
_symmetry.space_group_name_H-M   'P 1'
#
loop_
_entity.id
_entity.type
_entity.pdbx_description
1 polymer ?
#
loop_
_entity_poly.entity_id
_entity_poly.type
_entity_poly.pdbx_seq_one_letter_code
_entity_poly.pdbx_strand_id
1 'polypeptide(L)'
;MGPGKSWLACMAVAIIAASAQTAGAASGPAQTMTPAPWAATASSDWGPGYGAAAAADGVADENGNYWQTVEGKDKGAWWQVDLREVYPIEGVRIAWARYQDKYHCPPASMIIQASLTGEKGSFADVRKTGPDELPRDGQACDDGRQWRYPLPQPTPARYVRLLFPDGDQPGAKYDGYLCLGEVEVLAPGLTPKVVTVEGPFGRADVSVTFPALVGLYLRAPDGLGAHSLLATQGRRLWARGGYTYVVGSDGKRYDSRLARPEGVELSEQTGRTVLRISGVKLSSGEDEEPVASEDWTLSAPGDGSQLVWKIVRRWETDFTWTLSGSPGLFFTFDALRRKNSVTSTIWYDPLRLAARPSDVYALSSQPRRISQNHLQTVRDRDTWAIYKLWTNWHAHSDLRLEAEGGHLYRRGSYAFLSEAGAVTAPGISETCCKDKVEEITLKIGPADKYATGYQLAIDLPDDETEAALEDFYQSVLNGGAVNDQKGFDLGNESDGWYYAGSSWMYGMAVAAGTPAPGELSSHPYDVPQAFREHLAHILTRLDEQGRAHFGYNQGGQWVDDNLHVIIGTHAYLIHSGDLPFVRQYLPALERMLDYFIGRRDGQGLFRLGDAGAHWYCDAVRTSGVNAYYNAFFYKAVIDLAEMEAAAGHDEKAQSYRQLAASIKAAFNEVFWRDDLPGGPRYLDWVDAQGNEIAYFCDLCQWPSIAVGIASPEQARKIVATANARIAELEKEYGYQGYAGLSALWPVPDNVNPLADKWQTFGAYMNGGSLLCQTYWEIVARARAGDVDGAHRRLKLFAQRAAETSWAGNNAFTITGEPKGDGEPYLADMVVVAAATVNGVLGIAPTWERLEVSPHLPAGWPRAEAEILYKGRRHRVMIQGDDVRIQPLEQAIDLPLLWLMDWNLHTSANGTAEATNIDFGDLSYVALKTTEAGPAASGTYQSPPYDWAMPAKLDTFSVTADLNGGQVTATVETSDDGFNTVRSQFQIVVKDGVNRYPLDSLQGTARAVRVRLDLARGQGSASPIIDGFRITGQPATASR
;
A
#
# COMPACT_ATOMS: atom_id res chain seq x y z
N MET A 1 28.93 26.35 29.67
CA MET A 1 28.02 25.19 29.83
C MET A 1 26.67 25.60 29.30
N GLY A 2 26.21 24.93 28.26
CA GLY A 2 24.87 25.11 27.72
C GLY A 2 24.68 24.20 26.52
N PRO A 3 23.68 23.30 26.56
CA PRO A 3 23.16 22.71 25.34
C PRO A 3 21.65 22.96 25.26
N GLY A 4 21.18 23.44 24.12
CA GLY A 4 19.75 23.71 23.92
C GLY A 4 19.42 24.29 22.56
N LYS A 5 20.12 23.88 21.50
CA LYS A 5 19.75 24.16 20.10
C LYS A 5 20.43 23.12 19.19
N SER A 6 19.79 21.98 18.90
CA SER A 6 19.99 21.19 17.66
C SER A 6 19.16 19.89 17.62
N TRP A 7 17.82 19.96 17.69
CA TRP A 7 16.98 18.75 17.47
C TRP A 7 15.86 18.91 16.42
N LEU A 8 15.59 20.12 15.92
CA LEU A 8 14.55 20.37 14.90
C LEU A 8 15.09 20.61 13.47
N ALA A 9 16.41 20.72 13.27
CA ALA A 9 17.00 21.03 11.97
C ALA A 9 17.63 19.82 11.25
N CYS A 10 17.71 18.64 11.89
CA CYS A 10 18.42 17.48 11.33
C CYS A 10 17.56 16.52 10.49
N MET A 11 16.25 16.71 10.38
CA MET A 11 15.41 15.88 9.47
C MET A 11 15.23 16.48 8.06
N ALA A 12 15.52 17.77 7.86
CA ALA A 12 15.30 18.43 6.57
C ALA A 12 16.50 18.38 5.59
N VAL A 13 17.63 17.76 5.96
CA VAL A 13 18.90 17.86 5.18
C VAL A 13 19.48 16.50 4.75
N ALA A 14 18.90 15.36 5.15
CA ALA A 14 19.35 14.04 4.66
C ALA A 14 18.70 13.60 3.32
N ILE A 15 17.76 14.38 2.77
CA ILE A 15 16.95 14.05 1.57
C ILE A 15 17.34 14.94 0.36
N ILE A 16 18.41 15.74 0.47
CA ILE A 16 18.77 16.76 -0.55
C ILE A 16 19.66 16.22 -1.69
N ALA A 17 20.02 14.93 -1.71
CA ALA A 17 20.94 14.39 -2.73
C ALA A 17 20.31 13.55 -3.86
N ALA A 18 18.98 13.50 -4.00
CA ALA A 18 18.33 12.58 -4.96
C ALA A 18 17.26 13.18 -5.88
N SER A 19 17.14 14.52 -6.01
CA SER A 19 16.04 15.11 -6.77
C SER A 19 16.40 16.42 -7.50
N ALA A 20 16.66 16.31 -8.81
CA ALA A 20 16.56 17.38 -9.81
C ALA A 20 16.53 16.69 -11.21
N GLN A 21 15.74 17.01 -12.24
CA GLN A 21 14.72 18.02 -12.53
C GLN A 21 13.93 17.58 -13.81
N THR A 22 12.60 17.59 -13.72
CA THR A 22 11.50 18.07 -14.62
C THR A 22 11.58 18.16 -16.17
N ALA A 23 10.39 17.87 -16.77
CA ALA A 23 9.76 18.29 -18.06
C ALA A 23 10.33 17.68 -19.36
N GLY A 24 9.56 17.24 -20.37
CA GLY A 24 8.14 17.41 -20.76
C GLY A 24 7.68 16.35 -21.81
N ALA A 25 6.40 16.38 -22.19
CA ALA A 25 5.70 15.26 -22.87
C ALA A 25 5.62 15.38 -24.40
N ALA A 26 5.78 14.25 -25.11
CA ALA A 26 5.15 14.00 -26.43
C ALA A 26 4.87 12.52 -26.65
N SER A 27 3.74 12.24 -27.31
CA SER A 27 3.12 10.93 -27.51
C SER A 27 3.59 10.24 -28.80
N GLY A 28 4.04 8.99 -28.67
CA GLY A 28 4.32 8.05 -29.78
C GLY A 28 3.97 6.60 -29.40
N PRO A 29 3.77 5.69 -30.38
CA PRO A 29 3.27 4.35 -30.13
C PRO A 29 4.32 3.51 -29.37
N ALA A 30 3.90 2.90 -28.26
CA ALA A 30 4.73 2.09 -27.39
C ALA A 30 5.26 0.85 -28.14
N GLN A 31 6.53 0.89 -28.55
CA GLN A 31 7.31 -0.32 -28.79
C GLN A 31 7.77 -0.81 -27.43
N THR A 32 7.18 -1.91 -26.95
CA THR A 32 7.67 -2.67 -25.80
C THR A 32 9.09 -3.11 -26.06
N MET A 33 10.08 -2.38 -25.54
CA MET A 33 11.49 -2.70 -25.64
C MET A 33 11.93 -3.43 -24.38
N THR A 34 12.22 -4.71 -24.52
CA THR A 34 12.88 -5.53 -23.49
C THR A 34 14.37 -5.20 -23.50
N PRO A 35 14.96 -4.68 -22.41
CA PRO A 35 16.42 -4.62 -22.27
C PRO A 35 16.96 -6.03 -22.14
N ALA A 36 18.04 -6.32 -22.87
CA ALA A 36 18.64 -7.63 -22.87
C ALA A 36 19.72 -7.76 -21.76
N PRO A 37 20.02 -8.98 -21.31
CA PRO A 37 20.55 -9.30 -19.98
C PRO A 37 22.07 -9.06 -19.80
N TRP A 38 22.61 -7.99 -20.37
CA TRP A 38 24.05 -7.84 -20.54
C TRP A 38 24.72 -7.08 -19.40
N ALA A 39 25.96 -7.45 -19.05
CA ALA A 39 26.75 -6.71 -18.07
C ALA A 39 27.41 -5.50 -18.72
N ALA A 40 27.00 -4.29 -18.31
CA ALA A 40 27.61 -3.04 -18.74
C ALA A 40 28.69 -2.56 -17.76
N THR A 41 29.79 -2.04 -18.30
CA THR A 41 30.92 -1.46 -17.54
C THR A 41 31.39 -0.18 -18.23
N ALA A 42 32.05 0.70 -17.49
CA ALA A 42 32.57 1.94 -18.03
C ALA A 42 33.93 2.31 -17.42
N SER A 43 34.60 3.29 -18.02
CA SER A 43 35.89 3.83 -17.55
C SER A 43 35.79 4.59 -16.23
N SER A 44 34.62 5.17 -15.91
CA SER A 44 34.35 5.91 -14.69
C SER A 44 32.85 6.13 -14.52
N ASP A 45 32.38 6.23 -13.27
CA ASP A 45 31.00 6.57 -12.93
C ASP A 45 30.98 7.75 -11.94
N TRP A 46 30.13 8.75 -12.17
CA TRP A 46 30.01 9.95 -11.34
C TRP A 46 29.60 9.64 -9.89
N GLY A 47 28.68 8.68 -9.72
CA GLY A 47 28.19 8.25 -8.41
C GLY A 47 27.06 7.21 -8.50
N PRO A 48 26.50 6.79 -7.36
CA PRO A 48 25.36 5.88 -7.30
C PRO A 48 24.19 6.42 -8.14
N GLY A 49 23.61 5.58 -9.01
CA GLY A 49 22.52 5.95 -9.92
C GLY A 49 22.96 6.39 -11.32
N TYR A 50 24.24 6.67 -11.55
CA TYR A 50 24.79 7.13 -12.84
C TYR A 50 25.84 6.17 -13.42
N GLY A 51 25.77 4.89 -13.04
CA GLY A 51 26.73 3.87 -13.49
C GLY A 51 26.43 3.35 -14.90
N ALA A 52 27.39 2.61 -15.47
CA ALA A 52 27.27 2.04 -16.82
C ALA A 52 25.95 1.29 -17.11
N ALA A 53 25.36 0.63 -16.11
CA ALA A 53 24.10 -0.10 -16.25
C ALA A 53 22.90 0.81 -16.61
N ALA A 54 22.92 2.09 -16.22
CA ALA A 54 21.85 3.04 -16.56
C ALA A 54 21.74 3.30 -18.06
N ALA A 55 22.80 3.00 -18.83
CA ALA A 55 22.80 3.11 -20.29
C ALA A 55 22.56 1.77 -21.01
N ALA A 56 22.12 0.73 -20.31
CA ALA A 56 21.66 -0.55 -20.90
C ALA A 56 20.47 -1.14 -20.12
N ASP A 57 19.66 -0.29 -19.49
CA ASP A 57 18.55 -0.72 -18.65
C ASP A 57 17.20 -0.73 -19.39
N GLY A 58 17.18 -0.29 -20.65
CA GLY A 58 16.01 -0.21 -21.52
C GLY A 58 15.23 1.10 -21.43
N VAL A 59 15.74 2.11 -20.71
CA VAL A 59 15.06 3.39 -20.48
C VAL A 59 15.62 4.45 -21.44
N ALA A 60 14.94 4.67 -22.57
CA ALA A 60 15.42 5.58 -23.61
C ALA A 60 14.99 7.06 -23.45
N ASP A 61 14.00 7.36 -22.59
CA ASP A 61 13.24 8.62 -22.66
C ASP A 61 13.11 9.39 -21.32
N GLU A 62 13.86 9.05 -20.26
CA GLU A 62 13.72 9.71 -18.94
C GLU A 62 14.80 10.77 -18.66
N ASN A 63 14.38 11.99 -18.27
CA ASN A 63 15.29 13.02 -17.75
C ASN A 63 15.92 12.52 -16.44
N GLY A 64 17.25 12.34 -16.45
CA GLY A 64 18.00 11.94 -15.25
C GLY A 64 18.34 10.44 -15.15
N ASN A 65 17.95 9.60 -16.12
CA ASN A 65 18.42 8.22 -16.20
C ASN A 65 19.48 8.05 -17.29
N TYR A 66 20.75 8.08 -16.90
CA TYR A 66 21.89 7.95 -17.81
C TYR A 66 23.16 7.56 -17.06
N TRP A 67 24.10 6.93 -17.77
CA TRP A 67 25.48 6.83 -17.31
C TRP A 67 26.14 8.21 -17.40
N GLN A 68 26.93 8.58 -16.39
CA GLN A 68 27.69 9.84 -16.37
C GLN A 68 29.14 9.62 -15.91
N THR A 69 30.09 10.26 -16.60
CA THR A 69 31.50 10.24 -16.19
C THR A 69 31.77 11.13 -14.96
N VAL A 70 32.86 10.83 -14.23
CA VAL A 70 33.41 11.79 -13.26
C VAL A 70 33.93 13.02 -14.02
N GLU A 71 33.77 14.21 -13.44
CA GLU A 71 34.28 15.47 -14.01
C GLU A 71 35.77 15.36 -14.39
N GLY A 72 36.09 15.77 -15.62
CA GLY A 72 37.46 15.76 -16.17
C GLY A 72 37.99 14.36 -16.54
N LYS A 73 37.13 13.34 -16.53
CA LYS A 73 37.44 11.98 -17.03
C LYS A 73 36.69 11.59 -18.31
N ASP A 74 36.08 12.56 -18.96
CA ASP A 74 35.39 12.46 -20.25
C ASP A 74 36.33 12.05 -21.39
N LYS A 75 37.53 12.63 -21.46
CA LYS A 75 38.46 12.38 -22.56
C LYS A 75 39.06 10.98 -22.51
N GLY A 76 38.80 10.20 -23.55
CA GLY A 76 39.18 8.78 -23.61
C GLY A 76 38.29 7.87 -22.78
N ALA A 77 37.16 8.38 -22.29
CA ALA A 77 36.16 7.58 -21.60
C ALA A 77 35.60 6.50 -22.51
N TRP A 78 35.11 5.42 -21.91
CA TRP A 78 34.43 4.37 -22.64
C TRP A 78 33.30 3.76 -21.84
N TRP A 79 32.29 3.29 -22.57
CA TRP A 79 31.21 2.45 -22.07
C TRP A 79 31.22 1.14 -22.85
N GLN A 80 30.97 0.01 -22.20
CA GLN A 80 31.07 -1.32 -22.80
C GLN A 80 29.98 -2.24 -22.29
N VAL A 81 29.50 -3.12 -23.17
CA VAL A 81 28.58 -4.21 -22.85
C VAL A 81 29.17 -5.57 -23.25
N ASP A 82 29.02 -6.57 -22.38
CA ASP A 82 29.27 -7.99 -22.66
C ASP A 82 27.98 -8.70 -23.06
N LEU A 83 27.89 -9.08 -24.33
CA LEU A 83 26.75 -9.80 -24.92
C LEU A 83 26.71 -11.29 -24.55
N ARG A 84 27.72 -11.79 -23.82
CA ARG A 84 27.93 -13.18 -23.35
C ARG A 84 28.23 -14.19 -24.45
N GLU A 85 27.58 -14.05 -25.60
CA GLU A 85 27.82 -14.86 -26.79
C GLU A 85 28.33 -13.99 -27.94
N VAL A 86 28.87 -14.64 -28.98
CA VAL A 86 29.32 -13.93 -30.18
C VAL A 86 28.12 -13.70 -31.10
N TYR A 87 27.83 -12.44 -31.39
CA TYR A 87 26.79 -12.01 -32.30
C TYR A 87 27.36 -11.31 -33.53
N PRO A 88 26.73 -11.45 -34.71
CA PRO A 88 27.02 -10.58 -35.84
C PRO A 88 26.39 -9.20 -35.60
N ILE A 89 27.15 -8.27 -35.03
CA ILE A 89 26.68 -6.92 -34.70
C ILE A 89 26.47 -6.11 -35.98
N GLU A 90 25.28 -5.55 -36.15
CA GLU A 90 24.90 -4.72 -37.29
C GLU A 90 24.99 -3.21 -36.99
N GLY A 91 25.05 -2.82 -35.72
CA GLY A 91 25.10 -1.42 -35.31
C GLY A 91 24.81 -1.23 -33.84
N VAL A 92 24.72 0.04 -33.43
CA VAL A 92 24.15 0.43 -32.14
C VAL A 92 23.08 1.49 -32.34
N ARG A 93 22.04 1.47 -31.52
CA ARG A 93 21.07 2.55 -31.36
C ARG A 93 21.35 3.22 -30.01
N ILE A 94 21.41 4.55 -29.99
CA ILE A 94 21.64 5.32 -28.76
C ILE A 94 20.45 6.24 -28.54
N ALA A 95 19.87 6.20 -27.35
CA ALA A 95 19.08 7.31 -26.83
C ALA A 95 20.03 8.18 -26.01
N TRP A 96 20.26 9.40 -26.46
CA TRP A 96 21.18 10.30 -25.76
C TRP A 96 20.55 10.85 -24.48
N ALA A 97 21.38 11.08 -23.46
CA ALA A 97 20.93 11.59 -22.17
C ALA A 97 20.16 12.91 -22.33
N ARG A 98 19.10 13.06 -21.54
CA ARG A 98 18.23 14.24 -21.57
C ARG A 98 18.23 14.98 -20.23
N TYR A 99 18.27 16.30 -20.31
CA TYR A 99 18.09 17.19 -19.17
C TYR A 99 17.27 18.41 -19.59
N GLN A 100 16.08 18.59 -19.00
CA GLN A 100 15.13 19.64 -19.34
C GLN A 100 14.81 19.67 -20.86
N ASP A 101 14.45 18.50 -21.42
CA ASP A 101 14.13 18.27 -22.85
C ASP A 101 15.25 18.61 -23.84
N LYS A 102 16.50 18.69 -23.37
CA LYS A 102 17.68 18.93 -24.21
C LYS A 102 18.67 17.78 -24.10
N TYR A 103 19.38 17.51 -25.19
CA TYR A 103 20.50 16.59 -25.17
C TYR A 103 21.55 17.10 -24.18
N HIS A 104 21.95 16.23 -23.27
CA HIS A 104 22.78 16.56 -22.12
C HIS A 104 24.14 15.89 -22.24
N CYS A 105 25.21 16.69 -22.32
CA CYS A 105 26.61 16.23 -22.36
C CYS A 105 26.92 15.11 -23.38
N PRO A 106 26.49 15.22 -24.65
CA PRO A 106 26.94 14.30 -25.70
C PRO A 106 28.45 14.51 -26.02
N PRO A 107 29.13 13.46 -26.51
CA PRO A 107 30.56 13.53 -26.84
C PRO A 107 30.85 14.33 -28.11
N ALA A 108 32.09 14.81 -28.27
CA ALA A 108 32.59 15.38 -29.51
C ALA A 108 32.75 14.35 -30.63
N SER A 109 33.13 13.12 -30.27
CA SER A 109 33.29 12.02 -31.20
C SER A 109 33.07 10.69 -30.48
N MET A 110 32.69 9.67 -31.25
CA MET A 110 32.50 8.33 -30.74
C MET A 110 33.11 7.31 -31.70
N ILE A 111 33.69 6.25 -31.15
CA ILE A 111 34.17 5.08 -31.88
C ILE A 111 33.46 3.86 -31.33
N ILE A 112 32.77 3.12 -32.19
CA ILE A 112 32.24 1.81 -31.86
C ILE A 112 33.36 0.80 -32.07
N GLN A 113 33.66 0.03 -31.04
CA GLN A 113 34.65 -1.04 -31.05
C GLN A 113 34.00 -2.39 -30.76
N ALA A 114 34.51 -3.44 -31.38
CA ALA A 114 34.07 -4.81 -31.20
C ALA A 114 35.23 -5.69 -30.72
N SER A 115 34.94 -6.65 -29.83
CA SER A 115 35.90 -7.67 -29.39
C SER A 115 35.21 -9.01 -29.14
N LEU A 116 35.96 -10.10 -29.31
CA LEU A 116 35.54 -11.45 -28.93
C LEU A 116 35.89 -11.79 -27.47
N THR A 117 36.91 -11.15 -26.89
CA THR A 117 37.48 -11.54 -25.58
C THR A 117 37.35 -10.47 -24.49
N GLY A 118 37.13 -9.20 -24.86
CA GLY A 118 37.01 -8.10 -23.90
C GLY A 118 38.33 -7.66 -23.27
N GLU A 119 39.45 -8.30 -23.60
CA GLU A 119 40.78 -7.98 -23.06
C GLU A 119 41.31 -6.64 -23.59
N LYS A 120 42.16 -5.98 -22.80
CA LYS A 120 42.78 -4.71 -23.19
C LYS A 120 43.65 -4.91 -24.45
N GLY A 121 43.28 -4.25 -25.55
CA GLY A 121 43.94 -4.38 -26.86
C GLY A 121 43.26 -5.32 -27.85
N SER A 122 42.23 -6.07 -27.42
CA SER A 122 41.43 -6.95 -28.29
C SER A 122 40.34 -6.22 -29.09
N PHE A 123 40.08 -4.95 -28.77
CA PHE A 123 39.03 -4.15 -29.37
C PHE A 123 39.46 -3.58 -30.73
N ALA A 124 38.72 -3.93 -31.77
CA ALA A 124 38.89 -3.37 -33.11
C ALA A 124 37.89 -2.24 -33.34
N ASP A 125 38.35 -1.11 -33.88
CA ASP A 125 37.48 -0.02 -34.33
C ASP A 125 36.62 -0.49 -35.52
N VAL A 126 35.30 -0.56 -35.33
CA VAL A 126 34.36 -1.01 -36.37
C VAL A 126 33.58 0.13 -37.01
N ARG A 127 33.43 1.26 -36.30
CA ARG A 127 32.87 2.50 -36.86
C ARG A 127 33.39 3.72 -36.09
N LYS A 128 33.66 4.81 -36.80
CA LYS A 128 33.97 6.13 -36.22
C LYS A 128 32.84 7.09 -36.59
N THR A 129 32.44 7.92 -35.63
CA THR A 129 31.38 8.92 -35.78
C THR A 129 31.90 10.28 -35.33
N GLY A 130 31.74 11.27 -36.19
CA GLY A 130 32.17 12.65 -35.93
C GLY A 130 31.05 13.54 -35.37
N PRO A 131 31.35 14.81 -35.05
CA PRO A 131 30.43 15.74 -34.40
C PRO A 131 29.16 16.04 -35.21
N ASP A 132 29.19 15.89 -36.54
CA ASP A 132 28.02 16.11 -37.41
C ASP A 132 26.99 14.96 -37.35
N GLU A 133 27.39 13.80 -36.84
CA GLU A 133 26.54 12.61 -36.69
C GLU A 133 25.99 12.44 -35.27
N LEU A 134 26.33 13.34 -34.34
CA LEU A 134 25.97 13.32 -32.93
C LEU A 134 25.05 14.53 -32.61
N PRO A 135 24.19 14.46 -31.56
CA PRO A 135 23.44 15.63 -31.12
C PRO A 135 24.38 16.69 -30.56
N ARG A 136 23.99 17.96 -30.66
CA ARG A 136 24.72 19.06 -30.01
C ARG A 136 24.29 19.22 -28.56
N ASP A 137 25.23 19.52 -27.67
CA ASP A 137 24.91 19.80 -26.27
C ASP A 137 23.92 20.98 -26.16
N GLY A 138 22.87 20.82 -25.35
CA GLY A 138 21.81 21.81 -25.18
C GLY A 138 20.83 21.96 -26.35
N GLN A 139 20.96 21.17 -27.41
CA GLN A 139 19.97 21.10 -28.48
C GLN A 139 18.67 20.46 -27.95
N ALA A 140 17.51 21.00 -28.33
CA ALA A 140 16.21 20.40 -27.99
C ALA A 140 16.12 18.97 -28.55
N CYS A 141 15.56 18.06 -27.75
CA CYS A 141 15.32 16.69 -28.16
C CYS A 141 14.26 16.65 -29.27
N ASP A 142 14.40 15.69 -30.18
CA ASP A 142 13.44 15.42 -31.25
C ASP A 142 12.79 14.06 -30.97
N ASP A 143 11.53 14.07 -30.55
CA ASP A 143 10.78 12.90 -30.07
C ASP A 143 10.58 11.81 -31.14
N GLY A 144 10.87 12.09 -32.41
CA GLY A 144 10.85 11.11 -33.50
C GLY A 144 12.22 10.58 -33.93
N ARG A 145 13.33 11.19 -33.48
CA ARG A 145 14.66 10.90 -34.01
C ARG A 145 15.31 9.72 -33.29
N GLN A 146 15.52 8.63 -34.03
CA GLN A 146 16.31 7.49 -33.54
C GLN A 146 17.77 7.60 -33.98
N TRP A 147 18.71 7.74 -33.04
CA TRP A 147 20.14 7.78 -33.35
C TRP A 147 20.67 6.37 -33.56
N ARG A 148 20.64 5.93 -34.81
CA ARG A 148 21.15 4.62 -35.24
C ARG A 148 22.50 4.77 -35.92
N TYR A 149 23.46 3.97 -35.50
CA TYR A 149 24.81 3.94 -36.03
C TYR A 149 25.09 2.54 -36.61
N PRO A 150 24.67 2.27 -37.85
CA PRO A 150 24.87 0.97 -38.49
C PRO A 150 26.36 0.73 -38.78
N LEU A 151 26.85 -0.48 -38.60
CA LEU A 151 28.19 -0.86 -39.01
C LEU A 151 28.24 -1.02 -40.54
N PRO A 152 29.39 -0.76 -41.19
CA PRO A 152 29.54 -0.98 -42.64
C PRO A 152 29.26 -2.42 -43.09
N GLN A 153 29.50 -3.39 -42.20
CA GLN A 153 29.19 -4.80 -42.36
C GLN A 153 28.94 -5.46 -40.99
N PRO A 154 28.13 -6.52 -40.92
CA PRO A 154 27.94 -7.28 -39.69
C PRO A 154 29.28 -7.78 -39.14
N THR A 155 29.59 -7.45 -37.89
CA THR A 155 30.89 -7.78 -37.27
C THR A 155 30.71 -8.72 -36.08
N PRO A 156 31.31 -9.92 -36.07
CA PRO A 156 31.27 -10.82 -34.92
C PRO A 156 31.85 -10.17 -33.67
N ALA A 157 31.05 -10.05 -32.61
CA ALA A 157 31.49 -9.51 -31.34
C ALA A 157 30.75 -10.19 -30.18
N ARG A 158 31.48 -10.40 -29.08
CA ARG A 158 30.89 -10.65 -27.76
C ARG A 158 30.85 -9.36 -26.95
N TYR A 159 31.84 -8.50 -27.10
CA TYR A 159 31.94 -7.23 -26.40
C TYR A 159 31.78 -6.09 -27.39
N VAL A 160 30.89 -5.15 -27.09
CA VAL A 160 30.73 -3.89 -27.84
C VAL A 160 31.11 -2.75 -26.91
N ARG A 161 31.98 -1.85 -27.38
CA ARG A 161 32.45 -0.69 -26.62
C ARG A 161 32.22 0.58 -27.42
N LEU A 162 31.68 1.60 -26.76
CA LEU A 162 31.68 2.98 -27.22
C LEU A 162 32.85 3.70 -26.58
N LEU A 163 33.82 4.14 -27.38
CA LEU A 163 34.99 4.90 -26.95
C LEU A 163 34.82 6.36 -27.36
N PHE A 164 35.11 7.28 -26.44
CA PHE A 164 34.96 8.73 -26.61
C PHE A 164 36.34 9.40 -26.56
N PRO A 165 37.11 9.39 -27.66
CA PRO A 165 38.52 9.77 -27.63
C PRO A 165 38.73 11.26 -27.35
N ASP A 166 37.79 12.11 -27.79
CA ASP A 166 37.92 13.57 -27.71
C ASP A 166 37.23 14.18 -26.49
N GLY A 167 36.42 13.40 -25.75
CA GLY A 167 35.67 13.89 -24.60
C GLY A 167 34.42 14.66 -25.00
N ASP A 168 34.11 15.69 -24.22
CA ASP A 168 32.96 16.57 -24.44
C ASP A 168 33.08 17.46 -25.70
N GLN A 169 31.99 18.11 -26.07
CA GLN A 169 31.95 18.99 -27.23
C GLN A 169 32.62 20.35 -26.95
N PRO A 170 33.34 20.94 -27.91
CA PRO A 170 33.89 22.29 -27.74
C PRO A 170 32.79 23.31 -27.40
N GLY A 171 32.90 23.92 -26.20
CA GLY A 171 31.90 24.87 -25.70
C GLY A 171 30.66 24.23 -25.08
N ALA A 172 30.76 22.98 -24.61
CA ALA A 172 29.72 22.32 -23.84
C ALA A 172 29.28 23.16 -22.63
N LYS A 173 27.99 23.05 -22.29
CA LYS A 173 27.38 23.75 -21.15
C LYS A 173 27.95 23.26 -19.82
N TYR A 174 28.35 22.00 -19.76
CA TYR A 174 28.97 21.35 -18.61
C TYR A 174 30.27 20.67 -19.05
N ASP A 175 31.38 21.41 -18.94
CA ASP A 175 32.72 20.96 -19.35
C ASP A 175 33.17 19.74 -18.53
N GLY A 176 33.82 18.77 -19.18
CA GLY A 176 34.42 17.61 -18.53
C GLY A 176 33.46 16.46 -18.18
N TYR A 177 32.24 16.45 -18.74
CA TYR A 177 31.24 15.40 -18.51
C TYR A 177 30.79 14.75 -19.82
N LEU A 178 30.52 13.45 -19.77
CA LEU A 178 29.81 12.70 -20.81
C LEU A 178 28.62 11.96 -20.21
N CYS A 179 27.50 11.99 -20.91
CA CYS A 179 26.29 11.27 -20.52
C CYS A 179 25.76 10.39 -21.66
N LEU A 180 25.45 9.12 -21.35
CA LEU A 180 24.74 8.20 -22.26
C LEU A 180 23.40 7.82 -21.64
N GLY A 181 22.30 8.05 -22.37
CA GLY A 181 20.95 7.71 -21.93
C GLY A 181 20.73 6.20 -21.96
N GLU A 182 20.65 5.62 -23.16
CA GLU A 182 20.47 4.18 -23.38
C GLU A 182 21.22 3.75 -24.64
N VAL A 183 21.87 2.58 -24.60
CA VAL A 183 22.62 1.99 -25.71
C VAL A 183 22.10 0.60 -25.98
N GLU A 184 21.57 0.41 -27.18
CA GLU A 184 21.12 -0.89 -27.67
C GLU A 184 22.06 -1.39 -28.77
N VAL A 185 22.51 -2.62 -28.61
CA VAL A 185 23.29 -3.31 -29.64
C VAL A 185 22.33 -3.98 -30.63
N LEU A 186 22.45 -3.63 -31.91
CA LEU A 186 21.65 -4.18 -32.98
C LEU A 186 22.35 -5.43 -33.52
N ALA A 187 21.76 -6.60 -33.31
CA ALA A 187 22.22 -7.85 -33.92
C ALA A 187 21.07 -8.85 -34.10
N PRO A 188 21.06 -9.64 -35.19
CA PRO A 188 20.16 -10.77 -35.35
C PRO A 188 20.28 -11.73 -34.17
N GLY A 189 19.14 -12.06 -33.55
CA GLY A 189 19.06 -12.95 -32.40
C GLY A 189 19.14 -12.26 -31.04
N LEU A 190 19.65 -11.01 -30.94
CA LEU A 190 19.59 -10.25 -29.68
C LEU A 190 18.19 -9.71 -29.40
N THR A 191 17.43 -9.33 -30.44
CA THR A 191 16.03 -8.92 -30.29
C THR A 191 15.21 -10.09 -29.74
N PRO A 192 14.55 -9.94 -28.57
CA PRO A 192 13.76 -11.02 -28.02
C PRO A 192 12.61 -11.38 -28.94
N LYS A 193 12.52 -12.66 -29.31
CA LYS A 193 11.35 -13.18 -30.01
C LYS A 193 10.23 -13.31 -28.98
N VAL A 194 9.10 -12.67 -29.26
CA VAL A 194 7.90 -12.74 -28.42
C VAL A 194 6.87 -13.66 -29.08
N VAL A 195 6.27 -14.54 -28.29
CA VAL A 195 5.16 -15.43 -28.65
C VAL A 195 3.96 -15.10 -27.78
N THR A 196 2.79 -14.97 -28.38
CA THR A 196 1.55 -14.67 -27.66
C THR A 196 0.74 -15.94 -27.40
N VAL A 197 0.29 -16.10 -26.17
CA VAL A 197 -0.73 -17.08 -25.76
C VAL A 197 -1.98 -16.30 -25.39
N GLU A 198 -3.08 -16.53 -26.08
CA GLU A 198 -4.35 -15.82 -25.86
C GLU A 198 -5.50 -16.82 -25.63
N GLY A 199 -6.45 -16.43 -24.78
CA GLY A 199 -7.68 -17.16 -24.52
C GLY A 199 -8.75 -16.26 -23.87
N PRO A 200 -9.86 -16.84 -23.40
CA PRO A 200 -10.86 -16.13 -22.60
C PRO A 200 -10.29 -15.46 -21.34
N PHE A 201 -9.23 -15.99 -20.73
CA PHE A 201 -8.52 -15.33 -19.62
C PHE A 201 -7.97 -13.93 -19.99
N GLY A 202 -7.64 -13.73 -21.27
CA GLY A 202 -6.89 -12.58 -21.77
C GLY A 202 -5.69 -13.00 -22.62
N ARG A 203 -4.60 -12.25 -22.52
CA ARG A 203 -3.40 -12.38 -23.37
C ARG A 203 -2.13 -12.38 -22.53
N ALA A 204 -1.23 -13.29 -22.85
CA ALA A 204 0.12 -13.38 -22.29
C ALA A 204 1.15 -13.29 -23.42
N ASP A 205 2.09 -12.37 -23.29
CA ASP A 205 3.20 -12.19 -24.23
C ASP A 205 4.48 -12.75 -23.60
N VAL A 206 5.10 -13.74 -24.24
CA VAL A 206 6.23 -14.52 -23.72
C VAL A 206 7.46 -14.28 -24.59
N SER A 207 8.52 -13.72 -24.01
CA SER A 207 9.85 -13.75 -24.61
C SER A 207 10.38 -15.18 -24.57
N VAL A 208 10.68 -15.73 -25.75
CA VAL A 208 11.23 -17.09 -25.89
C VAL A 208 12.73 -17.11 -26.18
N THR A 209 13.33 -15.95 -26.48
CA THR A 209 14.79 -15.80 -26.58
C THR A 209 15.43 -15.77 -25.20
N PHE A 210 14.85 -14.97 -24.30
CA PHE A 210 15.20 -14.86 -22.89
C PHE A 210 13.92 -15.16 -22.10
N PRO A 211 13.71 -16.42 -21.66
CA PRO A 211 12.45 -16.92 -21.14
C PRO A 211 11.85 -16.01 -20.07
N ALA A 212 10.74 -15.35 -20.41
CA ALA A 212 10.01 -14.45 -19.53
C ALA A 212 8.61 -14.14 -20.09
N LEU A 213 7.64 -13.98 -19.21
CA LEU A 213 6.41 -13.25 -19.48
C LEU A 213 6.73 -11.75 -19.51
N VAL A 214 6.57 -11.10 -20.66
CA VAL A 214 6.84 -9.66 -20.86
C VAL A 214 5.56 -8.83 -20.90
N GLY A 215 4.40 -9.48 -20.98
CA GLY A 215 3.09 -8.83 -20.87
C GLY A 215 2.02 -9.79 -20.37
N LEU A 216 1.12 -9.29 -19.52
CA LEU A 216 -0.07 -10.02 -19.06
C LEU A 216 -1.27 -9.06 -19.04
N TYR A 217 -2.25 -9.34 -19.87
CA TYR A 217 -3.47 -8.54 -20.04
C TYR A 217 -4.65 -9.44 -19.68
N LEU A 218 -5.40 -9.09 -18.65
CA LEU A 218 -6.58 -9.85 -18.25
C LEU A 218 -7.80 -9.36 -19.02
N ARG A 219 -8.72 -10.29 -19.33
CA ARG A 219 -9.99 -9.97 -19.98
C ARG A 219 -11.07 -9.71 -18.95
N ALA A 220 -11.85 -8.69 -19.23
CA ALA A 220 -12.96 -8.19 -18.45
C ALA A 220 -14.25 -8.15 -19.30
N PRO A 221 -15.42 -7.78 -18.72
CA PRO A 221 -16.68 -7.71 -19.47
C PRO A 221 -16.64 -6.81 -20.72
N ASP A 222 -15.80 -5.77 -20.72
CA ASP A 222 -15.59 -4.81 -21.80
C ASP A 222 -14.54 -5.24 -22.84
N GLY A 223 -13.78 -6.30 -22.55
CA GLY A 223 -12.78 -6.87 -23.45
C GLY A 223 -11.41 -7.06 -22.82
N LEU A 224 -10.35 -7.00 -23.64
CA LEU A 224 -8.98 -7.16 -23.16
C LEU A 224 -8.52 -5.86 -22.49
N GLY A 225 -7.93 -5.95 -21.30
CA GLY A 225 -7.43 -4.78 -20.59
C GLY A 225 -6.44 -3.95 -21.41
N ALA A 226 -6.50 -2.62 -21.25
CA ALA A 226 -5.72 -1.66 -22.04
C ALA A 226 -4.20 -1.74 -21.78
N HIS A 227 -3.80 -2.20 -20.60
CA HIS A 227 -2.41 -2.22 -20.15
C HIS A 227 -2.03 -3.60 -19.60
N SER A 228 -0.75 -3.94 -19.74
CA SER A 228 -0.18 -5.11 -19.07
C SER A 228 -0.13 -4.83 -17.57
N LEU A 229 -0.52 -5.82 -16.77
CA LEU A 229 -0.35 -5.80 -15.32
C LEU A 229 1.13 -5.80 -14.93
N LEU A 230 1.96 -6.54 -15.68
CA LEU A 230 3.36 -6.71 -15.34
C LEU A 230 4.14 -5.41 -15.52
N ALA A 231 5.00 -5.14 -14.54
CA ALA A 231 5.96 -4.06 -14.59
C ALA A 231 6.91 -4.24 -15.78
N THR A 232 7.05 -3.21 -16.59
CA THR A 232 8.08 -3.15 -17.64
C THR A 232 9.43 -2.75 -17.04
N GLN A 233 9.41 -2.04 -15.91
CA GLN A 233 10.57 -1.53 -15.18
C GLN A 233 10.26 -1.45 -13.68
N GLY A 234 11.29 -1.44 -12.84
CA GLY A 234 11.12 -1.26 -11.38
C GLY A 234 12.34 -0.64 -10.73
N ARG A 235 12.21 -0.23 -9.46
CA ARG A 235 13.33 0.33 -8.67
C ARG A 235 14.51 -0.64 -8.51
N ARG A 236 14.27 -1.93 -8.77
CA ARG A 236 15.28 -2.97 -8.91
C ARG A 236 15.24 -3.48 -10.35
N LEU A 237 16.39 -3.58 -11.01
CA LEU A 237 16.49 -4.04 -12.41
C LEU A 237 15.84 -5.41 -12.64
N TRP A 238 15.85 -6.28 -11.61
CA TRP A 238 15.24 -7.60 -11.71
C TRP A 238 13.70 -7.57 -11.60
N ALA A 239 13.09 -6.52 -11.02
CA ALA A 239 11.66 -6.45 -10.75
C ALA A 239 10.83 -6.01 -11.97
N ARG A 240 10.77 -6.86 -12.99
CA ARG A 240 10.01 -6.62 -14.24
C ARG A 240 9.59 -7.93 -14.91
N GLY A 241 8.41 -7.92 -15.53
CA GLY A 241 7.83 -9.09 -16.21
C GLY A 241 7.41 -10.20 -15.24
N GLY A 242 7.34 -11.43 -15.75
CA GLY A 242 7.13 -12.64 -14.97
C GLY A 242 8.09 -13.73 -15.41
N TYR A 243 8.78 -14.38 -14.48
CA TYR A 243 9.86 -15.33 -14.81
C TYR A 243 10.20 -16.22 -13.61
N THR A 244 11.04 -17.22 -13.81
CA THR A 244 11.50 -18.10 -12.73
C THR A 244 12.90 -17.71 -12.25
N TYR A 245 13.12 -17.82 -10.94
CA TYR A 245 14.41 -17.50 -10.34
C TYR A 245 14.63 -18.20 -9.00
N VAL A 246 15.91 -18.24 -8.59
CA VAL A 246 16.34 -18.62 -7.25
C VAL A 246 17.43 -17.66 -6.75
N VAL A 247 17.50 -17.44 -5.45
CA VAL A 247 18.56 -16.65 -4.80
C VAL A 247 19.29 -17.55 -3.82
N GLY A 248 20.60 -17.68 -4.00
CA GLY A 248 21.47 -18.48 -3.12
C GLY A 248 21.57 -17.90 -1.72
N SER A 249 22.12 -18.70 -0.80
CA SER A 249 22.45 -18.24 0.57
C SER A 249 23.53 -17.16 0.61
N ASP A 250 24.31 -17.02 -0.45
CA ASP A 250 25.28 -15.96 -0.71
C ASP A 250 24.63 -14.65 -1.23
N GLY A 251 23.32 -14.65 -1.44
CA GLY A 251 22.57 -13.53 -2.02
C GLY A 251 22.65 -13.44 -3.55
N LYS A 252 23.36 -14.36 -4.21
CA LYS A 252 23.49 -14.38 -5.67
C LYS A 252 22.18 -14.84 -6.31
N ARG A 253 21.70 -14.10 -7.32
CA ARG A 253 20.45 -14.36 -8.02
C ARG A 253 20.70 -15.11 -9.32
N TYR A 254 19.90 -16.14 -9.58
CA TYR A 254 19.89 -16.94 -10.80
C TYR A 254 18.51 -16.83 -11.45
N ASP A 255 18.45 -16.48 -12.72
CA ASP A 255 17.24 -16.00 -13.38
C ASP A 255 17.13 -16.58 -14.80
N SER A 256 15.95 -17.05 -15.16
CA SER A 256 15.62 -17.60 -16.49
C SER A 256 15.83 -16.61 -17.64
N ARG A 257 15.83 -15.30 -17.36
CA ARG A 257 16.02 -14.25 -18.36
C ARG A 257 17.47 -14.05 -18.78
N LEU A 258 18.42 -14.66 -18.09
CA LEU A 258 19.85 -14.41 -18.29
C LEU A 258 20.52 -15.38 -19.26
N ALA A 259 19.77 -16.36 -19.79
CA ALA A 259 20.27 -17.36 -20.73
C ALA A 259 19.21 -17.77 -21.76
N ARG A 260 19.66 -18.28 -22.89
CA ARG A 260 18.78 -18.85 -23.92
C ARG A 260 18.31 -20.26 -23.51
N PRO A 261 17.09 -20.65 -23.87
CA PRO A 261 16.64 -22.03 -23.72
C PRO A 261 17.27 -22.91 -24.80
N GLU A 262 17.22 -24.23 -24.60
CA GLU A 262 17.69 -25.22 -25.58
C GLU A 262 16.72 -25.39 -26.75
N GLY A 263 15.42 -25.22 -26.49
CA GLY A 263 14.38 -25.42 -27.50
C GLY A 263 13.12 -24.62 -27.24
N VAL A 264 12.43 -24.26 -28.32
CA VAL A 264 11.11 -23.61 -28.30
C VAL A 264 10.22 -24.29 -29.32
N GLU A 265 9.09 -24.80 -28.87
CA GLU A 265 8.06 -25.41 -29.70
C GLU A 265 6.74 -24.68 -29.50
N LEU A 266 6.15 -24.22 -30.61
CA LEU A 266 4.81 -23.67 -30.64
C LEU A 266 3.93 -24.66 -31.40
N SER A 267 2.91 -25.18 -30.72
CA SER A 267 1.96 -26.13 -31.31
C SER A 267 0.53 -25.69 -31.07
N GLU A 268 -0.37 -26.07 -31.96
CA GLU A 268 -1.81 -26.01 -31.70
C GLU A 268 -2.30 -27.38 -31.25
N GLN A 269 -2.91 -27.44 -30.07
CA GLN A 269 -3.49 -28.67 -29.54
C GLN A 269 -4.97 -28.39 -29.24
N THR A 270 -5.88 -29.12 -29.89
CA THR A 270 -7.34 -28.93 -29.72
C THR A 270 -7.82 -27.50 -30.00
N GLY A 271 -7.19 -26.80 -30.95
CA GLY A 271 -7.53 -25.41 -31.30
C GLY A 271 -7.00 -24.37 -30.31
N ARG A 272 -5.98 -24.72 -29.51
CA ARG A 272 -5.37 -23.84 -28.51
C ARG A 272 -3.86 -23.78 -28.68
N THR A 273 -3.30 -22.59 -28.49
CA THR A 273 -1.86 -22.37 -28.49
C THR A 273 -1.23 -23.02 -27.27
N VAL A 274 -0.26 -23.92 -27.51
CA VAL A 274 0.60 -24.52 -26.47
C VAL A 274 2.04 -24.16 -26.81
N LEU A 275 2.64 -23.35 -25.95
CA LEU A 275 4.04 -22.96 -25.99
C LEU A 275 4.85 -23.85 -25.05
N ARG A 276 5.83 -24.55 -25.59
CA ARG A 276 6.82 -25.30 -24.82
C ARG A 276 8.19 -24.66 -24.97
N ILE A 277 8.87 -24.44 -23.86
CA ILE A 277 10.25 -23.94 -23.84
C ILE A 277 11.06 -24.94 -23.03
N SER A 278 12.01 -25.62 -23.66
CA SER A 278 12.81 -26.67 -23.03
C SER A 278 14.22 -26.19 -22.71
N GLY A 279 14.77 -26.68 -21.60
CA GLY A 279 16.13 -26.34 -21.18
C GLY A 279 16.31 -24.85 -20.87
N VAL A 280 15.32 -24.20 -20.26
CA VAL A 280 15.44 -22.86 -19.68
C VAL A 280 16.45 -22.91 -18.55
N LYS A 281 17.47 -22.05 -18.56
CA LYS A 281 18.58 -22.10 -17.59
C LYS A 281 18.43 -21.02 -16.53
N LEU A 282 18.50 -21.39 -15.25
CA LEU A 282 18.64 -20.44 -14.15
C LEU A 282 20.12 -20.08 -13.99
N SER A 283 20.53 -19.01 -14.67
CA SER A 283 21.91 -18.54 -14.70
C SER A 283 22.07 -17.27 -13.86
N SER A 284 23.27 -17.04 -13.31
CA SER A 284 23.64 -15.79 -12.64
C SER A 284 23.94 -14.65 -13.62
N GLY A 285 23.96 -14.98 -14.92
CA GLY A 285 24.36 -14.09 -15.99
C GLY A 285 25.87 -13.93 -16.12
N GLU A 286 26.69 -14.56 -15.29
CA GLU A 286 28.16 -14.64 -15.43
C GLU A 286 28.57 -15.89 -16.24
N ASP A 287 29.87 -16.08 -16.55
CA ASP A 287 30.39 -17.30 -17.20
C ASP A 287 30.40 -18.49 -16.22
N GLU A 288 29.27 -18.73 -15.56
CA GLU A 288 29.05 -19.80 -14.59
C GLU A 288 27.96 -20.76 -15.10
N GLU A 289 28.08 -22.03 -14.71
CA GLU A 289 27.06 -23.03 -15.01
C GLU A 289 25.73 -22.70 -14.31
N PRO A 290 24.59 -22.99 -14.95
CA PRO A 290 23.29 -22.76 -14.34
C PRO A 290 23.10 -23.68 -13.13
N VAL A 291 22.36 -23.20 -12.13
CA VAL A 291 22.05 -23.99 -10.92
C VAL A 291 20.90 -24.96 -11.14
N ALA A 292 20.03 -24.66 -12.11
CA ALA A 292 18.91 -25.50 -12.50
C ALA A 292 18.57 -25.30 -13.98
N SER A 293 18.03 -26.34 -14.60
CA SER A 293 17.35 -26.30 -15.90
C SER A 293 15.84 -26.51 -15.73
N GLU A 294 15.04 -25.93 -16.61
CA GLU A 294 13.58 -26.01 -16.53
C GLU A 294 12.94 -26.25 -17.90
N ASP A 295 11.85 -27.01 -17.89
CA ASP A 295 10.94 -27.13 -19.02
C ASP A 295 9.64 -26.40 -18.69
N TRP A 296 9.29 -25.40 -19.50
CA TRP A 296 8.06 -24.64 -19.37
C TRP A 296 7.02 -25.13 -20.36
N THR A 297 5.77 -25.21 -19.91
CA THR A 297 4.60 -25.33 -20.77
C THR A 297 3.60 -24.23 -20.41
N LEU A 298 3.33 -23.34 -21.37
CA LEU A 298 2.33 -22.29 -21.26
C LEU A 298 1.19 -22.57 -22.25
N SER A 299 -0.04 -22.57 -21.75
CA SER A 299 -1.23 -22.79 -22.59
C SER A 299 -2.48 -22.24 -21.90
N ALA A 300 -3.58 -22.09 -22.64
CA ALA A 300 -4.89 -21.81 -22.07
C ALA A 300 -5.84 -23.01 -22.26
N PRO A 301 -5.61 -24.16 -21.57
CA PRO A 301 -6.41 -25.37 -21.73
C PRO A 301 -7.81 -25.21 -21.13
N GLY A 302 -8.72 -26.17 -21.40
CA GLY A 302 -10.09 -26.12 -20.90
C GLY A 302 -10.92 -25.02 -21.57
N ASP A 303 -11.85 -24.38 -20.86
CA ASP A 303 -12.57 -23.23 -21.43
C ASP A 303 -11.65 -22.03 -21.74
N GLY A 304 -10.35 -22.10 -21.38
CA GLY A 304 -9.37 -21.06 -21.60
C GLY A 304 -9.55 -19.85 -20.69
N SER A 305 -10.34 -19.98 -19.62
CA SER A 305 -10.53 -18.96 -18.58
C SER A 305 -9.28 -18.67 -17.76
N GLN A 306 -8.26 -19.53 -17.85
CA GLN A 306 -6.95 -19.33 -17.22
C GLN A 306 -5.80 -19.65 -18.18
N LEU A 307 -4.73 -18.88 -18.07
CA LEU A 307 -3.39 -19.27 -18.52
C LEU A 307 -2.82 -20.27 -17.52
N VAL A 308 -2.39 -21.43 -18.00
CA VAL A 308 -1.70 -22.45 -17.22
C VAL A 308 -0.22 -22.41 -17.57
N TRP A 309 0.61 -22.11 -16.57
CA TRP A 309 2.07 -22.13 -16.67
C TRP A 309 2.62 -23.25 -15.79
N LYS A 310 2.98 -24.36 -16.42
CA LYS A 310 3.64 -25.51 -15.79
C LYS A 310 5.15 -25.40 -15.95
N ILE A 311 5.88 -25.62 -14.86
CA ILE A 311 7.35 -25.61 -14.79
C ILE A 311 7.81 -26.93 -14.19
N VAL A 312 8.68 -27.63 -14.91
CA VAL A 312 9.42 -28.79 -14.41
C VAL A 312 10.87 -28.39 -14.26
N ARG A 313 11.35 -28.27 -13.02
CA ARG A 313 12.73 -27.86 -12.69
C ARG A 313 13.58 -29.08 -12.36
N ARG A 314 14.79 -29.15 -12.91
CA ARG A 314 15.85 -30.09 -12.53
C ARG A 314 17.05 -29.31 -11.98
N TRP A 315 17.52 -29.70 -10.81
CA TRP A 315 18.70 -29.11 -10.20
C TRP A 315 19.99 -29.68 -10.81
N GLU A 316 20.88 -28.82 -11.28
CA GLU A 316 22.14 -29.22 -11.94
C GLU A 316 23.29 -29.40 -10.94
N THR A 317 23.14 -28.82 -9.75
CA THR A 317 24.07 -28.88 -8.63
C THR A 317 23.31 -28.99 -7.31
N ASP A 318 24.00 -29.44 -6.26
CA ASP A 318 23.54 -29.21 -4.90
C ASP A 318 23.46 -27.69 -4.66
N PHE A 319 22.31 -27.21 -4.21
CA PHE A 319 22.05 -25.79 -4.09
C PHE A 319 21.17 -25.48 -2.88
N THR A 320 21.54 -24.44 -2.14
CA THR A 320 20.73 -23.90 -1.05
C THR A 320 20.23 -22.52 -1.44
N TRP A 321 18.92 -22.38 -1.50
CA TRP A 321 18.27 -21.11 -1.84
C TRP A 321 17.52 -20.53 -0.65
N THR A 322 17.45 -19.20 -0.58
CA THR A 322 16.76 -18.43 0.47
C THR A 322 15.50 -17.74 -0.05
N LEU A 323 15.41 -17.56 -1.37
CA LEU A 323 14.26 -17.02 -2.07
C LEU A 323 14.13 -17.68 -3.44
N SER A 324 12.91 -17.93 -3.89
CA SER A 324 12.64 -18.39 -5.25
C SER A 324 11.26 -17.93 -5.74
N GLY A 325 11.08 -17.88 -7.06
CA GLY A 325 9.80 -17.68 -7.71
C GLY A 325 9.68 -18.64 -8.88
N SER A 326 8.62 -19.45 -8.91
CA SER A 326 8.43 -20.54 -9.87
C SER A 326 6.96 -20.63 -10.33
N PRO A 327 6.42 -19.62 -11.03
CA PRO A 327 7.05 -18.36 -11.42
C PRO A 327 6.76 -17.22 -10.43
N GLY A 328 7.50 -16.11 -10.56
CA GLY A 328 7.17 -14.82 -9.95
C GLY A 328 6.68 -13.82 -10.99
N LEU A 329 5.65 -13.03 -10.65
CA LEU A 329 5.05 -11.97 -11.46
C LEU A 329 5.30 -10.63 -10.77
N PHE A 330 5.96 -9.69 -11.45
CA PHE A 330 6.39 -8.42 -10.85
C PHE A 330 5.49 -7.25 -11.27
N PHE A 331 5.15 -6.42 -10.28
CA PHE A 331 4.33 -5.22 -10.37
C PHE A 331 5.05 -4.04 -9.72
N THR A 332 4.72 -2.83 -10.16
CA THR A 332 5.30 -1.60 -9.60
C THR A 332 4.29 -0.47 -9.67
N PHE A 333 4.22 0.36 -8.63
CA PHE A 333 3.38 1.55 -8.62
C PHE A 333 4.22 2.84 -8.73
N ASP A 334 4.23 3.48 -9.90
CA ASP A 334 4.88 4.78 -10.16
C ASP A 334 4.03 5.59 -11.16
N ALA A 335 2.85 6.01 -10.70
CA ALA A 335 1.83 6.62 -11.56
C ALA A 335 2.24 7.99 -12.14
N LEU A 336 3.27 8.64 -11.57
CA LEU A 336 3.83 9.89 -12.12
C LEU A 336 4.60 9.66 -13.41
N ARG A 337 5.34 8.54 -13.49
CA ARG A 337 6.25 8.27 -14.60
C ARG A 337 5.69 7.24 -15.58
N ARG A 338 4.71 6.43 -15.16
CA ARG A 338 4.27 5.24 -15.89
C ARG A 338 2.78 5.22 -16.14
N LYS A 339 2.41 4.82 -17.35
CA LYS A 339 1.01 4.61 -17.73
C LYS A 339 0.41 3.33 -17.15
N ASN A 340 1.23 2.34 -16.81
CA ASN A 340 0.80 1.09 -16.20
C ASN A 340 1.48 0.88 -14.84
N SER A 341 0.84 1.39 -13.80
CA SER A 341 1.23 1.22 -12.39
C SER A 341 0.27 0.29 -11.68
N VAL A 342 0.81 -0.72 -11.00
CA VAL A 342 0.03 -1.77 -10.31
C VAL A 342 0.65 -2.07 -8.96
N THR A 343 -0.19 -2.14 -7.94
CA THR A 343 0.12 -2.80 -6.67
C THR A 343 -0.93 -3.88 -6.40
N SER A 344 -0.59 -4.84 -5.54
CA SER A 344 -1.46 -5.98 -5.25
C SER A 344 -1.54 -6.29 -3.76
N THR A 345 -2.71 -6.76 -3.34
CA THR A 345 -3.02 -7.21 -1.98
C THR A 345 -3.70 -8.58 -2.04
N ILE A 346 -3.28 -9.53 -1.18
CA ILE A 346 -3.94 -10.82 -1.00
C ILE A 346 -4.79 -10.79 0.30
N TRP A 347 -6.04 -11.23 0.19
CA TRP A 347 -6.96 -11.37 1.31
C TRP A 347 -7.09 -12.84 1.71
N TYR A 348 -6.28 -13.24 2.69
CA TYR A 348 -6.14 -14.62 3.15
C TYR A 348 -6.01 -14.63 4.68
N ASP A 349 -6.54 -15.65 5.36
CA ASP A 349 -6.46 -15.75 6.83
C ASP A 349 -5.01 -15.54 7.34
N PRO A 350 -4.75 -14.54 8.19
CA PRO A 350 -3.39 -14.19 8.60
C PRO A 350 -2.68 -15.31 9.37
N LEU A 351 -3.41 -16.21 10.05
CA LEU A 351 -2.80 -17.39 10.68
C LEU A 351 -2.21 -18.39 9.65
N ARG A 352 -2.62 -18.29 8.39
CA ARG A 352 -2.17 -19.13 7.28
C ARG A 352 -1.14 -18.43 6.40
N LEU A 353 -0.72 -17.22 6.76
CA LEU A 353 0.36 -16.49 6.10
C LEU A 353 1.64 -16.57 6.95
N ALA A 354 2.73 -17.04 6.35
CA ALA A 354 4.07 -16.93 6.92
C ALA A 354 4.70 -15.63 6.43
N ALA A 355 5.13 -14.75 7.33
CA ALA A 355 5.68 -13.45 6.98
C ALA A 355 7.10 -13.25 7.53
N ARG A 356 7.98 -12.60 6.77
CA ARG A 356 9.36 -12.29 7.21
C ARG A 356 9.96 -11.06 6.50
N PRO A 357 10.95 -10.39 7.12
CA PRO A 357 11.73 -9.37 6.45
C PRO A 357 12.63 -9.94 5.35
N SER A 358 13.05 -9.07 4.43
CA SER A 358 13.98 -9.41 3.36
C SER A 358 14.75 -8.18 2.91
N ASP A 359 16.09 -8.27 2.95
CA ASP A 359 16.97 -7.23 2.44
C ASP A 359 16.85 -7.05 0.91
N VAL A 360 16.36 -8.08 0.21
CA VAL A 360 16.11 -8.04 -1.24
C VAL A 360 14.91 -7.13 -1.55
N TYR A 361 13.87 -7.19 -0.73
CA TYR A 361 12.62 -6.43 -0.93
C TYR A 361 12.56 -5.14 -0.15
N ALA A 362 13.36 -4.97 0.90
CA ALA A 362 13.41 -3.75 1.70
C ALA A 362 13.90 -2.55 0.84
N LEU A 363 12.95 -1.75 0.34
CA LEU A 363 13.24 -0.52 -0.41
C LEU A 363 13.36 0.71 0.49
N SER A 364 12.82 0.62 1.70
CA SER A 364 12.94 1.61 2.76
C SER A 364 13.24 0.87 4.06
N SER A 365 14.07 1.45 4.92
CA SER A 365 14.39 0.89 6.23
C SER A 365 13.97 1.87 7.32
N GLN A 366 12.68 1.85 7.67
CA GLN A 366 12.12 2.61 8.79
C GLN A 366 11.41 1.67 9.77
N PRO A 367 12.18 0.96 10.62
CA PRO A 367 11.63 0.01 11.57
C PRO A 367 10.45 0.60 12.36
N ARG A 368 9.40 -0.22 12.54
CA ARG A 368 8.16 0.11 13.28
C ARG A 368 7.24 1.15 12.63
N ARG A 369 7.67 1.83 11.57
CA ARG A 369 6.86 2.81 10.86
C ARG A 369 6.29 2.28 9.54
N ILE A 370 7.00 1.34 8.93
CA ILE A 370 6.58 0.64 7.72
C ILE A 370 6.57 -0.86 7.97
N SER A 371 5.79 -1.60 7.18
CA SER A 371 5.74 -3.05 7.24
C SER A 371 7.13 -3.68 7.05
N GLN A 372 7.47 -4.61 7.96
CA GLN A 372 8.65 -5.46 7.82
C GLN A 372 8.31 -6.83 7.23
N ASN A 373 7.03 -7.10 6.97
CA ASN A 373 6.50 -8.34 6.41
C ASN A 373 6.65 -8.35 4.88
N HIS A 374 7.89 -8.18 4.40
CA HIS A 374 8.22 -8.07 2.99
C HIS A 374 7.90 -9.32 2.18
N LEU A 375 8.13 -10.49 2.77
CA LEU A 375 7.86 -11.78 2.14
C LEU A 375 6.71 -12.46 2.85
N GLN A 376 5.63 -12.74 2.13
CA GLN A 376 4.45 -13.40 2.68
C GLN A 376 4.11 -14.63 1.83
N THR A 377 4.17 -15.81 2.43
CA THR A 377 3.90 -17.08 1.77
C THR A 377 2.66 -17.71 2.40
N VAL A 378 1.73 -18.16 1.56
CA VAL A 378 0.57 -18.92 2.00
C VAL A 378 1.03 -20.31 2.44
N ARG A 379 0.77 -20.67 3.70
CA ARG A 379 1.17 -21.98 4.27
C ARG A 379 0.41 -23.14 3.63
N ASP A 380 -0.79 -22.89 3.12
CA ASP A 380 -1.56 -23.90 2.39
C ASP A 380 -0.90 -24.23 1.06
N ARG A 381 -0.71 -25.54 0.84
CA ARG A 381 -0.24 -26.08 -0.43
C ARG A 381 -1.44 -26.30 -1.34
N ASP A 382 -1.23 -26.13 -2.64
CA ASP A 382 -2.21 -26.43 -3.68
C ASP A 382 -3.52 -25.65 -3.50
N THR A 383 -3.38 -24.32 -3.35
CA THR A 383 -4.44 -23.38 -2.98
C THR A 383 -4.65 -22.29 -4.04
N TRP A 384 -5.71 -21.50 -3.88
CA TRP A 384 -6.04 -20.38 -4.77
C TRP A 384 -6.37 -19.11 -3.99
N ALA A 385 -6.08 -17.96 -4.60
CA ALA A 385 -6.43 -16.65 -4.07
C ALA A 385 -6.56 -15.60 -5.19
N ILE A 386 -7.37 -14.58 -4.91
CA ILE A 386 -7.48 -13.36 -5.71
C ILE A 386 -6.56 -12.30 -5.10
N TYR A 387 -5.71 -11.75 -5.95
CA TYR A 387 -4.84 -10.63 -5.67
C TYR A 387 -5.58 -9.38 -6.15
N LYS A 388 -6.12 -8.63 -5.21
CA LYS A 388 -6.86 -7.39 -5.46
C LYS A 388 -5.88 -6.32 -5.92
N LEU A 389 -6.22 -5.63 -7.01
CA LEU A 389 -5.32 -4.73 -7.70
C LEU A 389 -5.74 -3.27 -7.50
N TRP A 390 -4.75 -2.43 -7.19
CA TRP A 390 -4.86 -0.98 -7.35
C TRP A 390 -3.99 -0.54 -8.52
N THR A 391 -4.61 0.17 -9.46
CA THR A 391 -4.03 0.54 -10.76
C THR A 391 -4.24 2.02 -11.03
N ASN A 392 -3.34 2.66 -11.80
CA ASN A 392 -3.54 4.05 -12.26
C ASN A 392 -4.37 4.15 -13.55
N TRP A 393 -5.16 3.11 -13.83
CA TRP A 393 -6.15 3.03 -14.90
C TRP A 393 -7.30 2.12 -14.42
N HIS A 394 -8.42 2.13 -15.14
CA HIS A 394 -9.56 1.28 -14.82
C HIS A 394 -9.32 -0.16 -15.27
N ALA A 395 -9.03 -1.03 -14.30
CA ALA A 395 -8.94 -2.46 -14.50
C ALA A 395 -10.21 -3.13 -13.96
N HIS A 396 -11.05 -3.66 -14.85
CA HIS A 396 -12.28 -4.37 -14.50
C HIS A 396 -12.05 -5.79 -13.95
N SER A 397 -10.81 -6.27 -13.91
CA SER A 397 -10.48 -7.59 -13.39
C SER A 397 -9.29 -7.54 -12.43
N ASP A 398 -9.42 -8.30 -11.35
CA ASP A 398 -8.33 -8.64 -10.45
C ASP A 398 -7.61 -9.92 -10.92
N LEU A 399 -6.47 -10.20 -10.29
CA LEU A 399 -5.62 -11.33 -10.65
C LEU A 399 -5.97 -12.54 -9.78
N ARG A 400 -6.56 -13.58 -10.36
CA ARG A 400 -6.76 -14.88 -9.70
C ARG A 400 -5.55 -15.78 -9.97
N LEU A 401 -4.92 -16.25 -8.90
CA LEU A 401 -3.84 -17.23 -8.95
C LEU A 401 -4.24 -18.53 -8.25
N GLU A 402 -3.85 -19.66 -8.82
CA GLU A 402 -4.00 -20.99 -8.25
C GLU A 402 -2.72 -21.78 -8.46
N ALA A 403 -2.19 -22.37 -7.39
CA ALA A 403 -0.98 -23.19 -7.43
C ALA A 403 -1.34 -24.67 -7.36
N GLU A 404 -0.60 -25.50 -8.09
CA GLU A 404 -0.56 -26.97 -7.95
C GLU A 404 0.92 -27.39 -7.87
N GLY A 405 1.27 -28.28 -6.94
CA GLY A 405 2.66 -28.62 -6.64
C GLY A 405 3.39 -27.62 -5.75
N GLY A 406 2.69 -26.70 -5.07
CA GLY A 406 3.35 -25.63 -4.32
C GLY A 406 2.45 -24.69 -3.53
N HIS A 407 2.99 -23.53 -3.19
CA HIS A 407 2.42 -22.51 -2.31
C HIS A 407 2.36 -21.18 -3.04
N LEU A 408 1.28 -20.43 -2.84
CA LEU A 408 1.17 -19.04 -3.32
C LEU A 408 1.97 -18.10 -2.42
N TYR A 409 2.43 -16.97 -2.97
CA TYR A 409 3.04 -15.91 -2.19
C TYR A 409 2.72 -14.52 -2.74
N ARG A 410 2.81 -13.53 -1.85
CA ARG A 410 2.81 -12.11 -2.13
C ARG A 410 4.05 -11.49 -1.47
N ARG A 411 4.84 -10.71 -2.21
CA ARG A 411 6.02 -9.99 -1.68
C ARG A 411 5.93 -8.52 -2.05
N GLY A 412 6.49 -7.63 -1.25
CA GLY A 412 6.43 -6.20 -1.58
C GLY A 412 7.13 -5.26 -0.62
N SER A 413 7.20 -3.99 -1.00
CA SER A 413 7.68 -2.88 -0.19
C SER A 413 7.21 -1.53 -0.75
N TYR A 414 6.55 -0.74 0.09
CA TYR A 414 6.16 0.66 -0.15
C TYR A 414 5.36 0.89 -1.45
N ALA A 415 4.56 -0.09 -1.88
CA ALA A 415 3.84 -0.16 -3.17
C ALA A 415 4.70 -0.05 -4.45
N PHE A 416 5.94 0.45 -4.36
CA PHE A 416 6.88 0.57 -5.48
C PHE A 416 7.27 -0.77 -6.08
N LEU A 417 7.22 -1.82 -5.27
CA LEU A 417 7.50 -3.18 -5.66
C LEU A 417 6.46 -4.09 -5.05
N SER A 418 5.77 -4.83 -5.90
CA SER A 418 4.91 -5.93 -5.50
C SER A 418 5.21 -7.13 -6.41
N GLU A 419 5.17 -8.33 -5.84
CA GLU A 419 5.33 -9.58 -6.57
C GLU A 419 4.27 -10.58 -6.10
N ALA A 420 3.65 -11.28 -7.04
CA ALA A 420 2.79 -12.42 -6.78
C ALA A 420 3.33 -13.65 -7.52
N GLY A 421 3.16 -14.83 -6.95
CA GLY A 421 3.65 -16.03 -7.63
C GLY A 421 3.47 -17.29 -6.82
N ALA A 422 4.20 -18.33 -7.20
CA ALA A 422 4.19 -19.61 -6.51
C ALA A 422 5.59 -20.20 -6.30
N VAL A 423 5.71 -21.04 -5.28
CA VAL A 423 6.96 -21.71 -4.89
C VAL A 423 6.70 -23.16 -4.47
N THR A 424 7.62 -24.08 -4.78
CA THR A 424 7.48 -25.51 -4.49
C THR A 424 7.56 -25.85 -3.00
N ALA A 425 8.25 -25.00 -2.21
CA ALA A 425 8.43 -25.15 -0.77
C ALA A 425 8.27 -23.79 -0.05
N PRO A 426 7.63 -23.73 1.14
CA PRO A 426 7.37 -22.48 1.84
C PRO A 426 8.53 -22.04 2.76
N GLY A 427 9.60 -22.83 2.87
CA GLY A 427 10.68 -22.63 3.83
C GLY A 427 11.50 -21.35 3.66
N ILE A 428 12.16 -20.96 4.75
CA ILE A 428 13.04 -19.77 4.83
C ILE A 428 14.34 -19.99 4.03
N SER A 429 14.83 -21.23 4.04
CA SER A 429 15.99 -21.71 3.31
C SER A 429 15.76 -23.19 2.99
N GLU A 430 16.05 -23.58 1.76
CA GLU A 430 15.80 -24.94 1.27
C GLU A 430 17.03 -25.45 0.53
N THR A 431 17.41 -26.70 0.80
CA THR A 431 18.53 -27.37 0.13
C THR A 431 17.97 -28.41 -0.84
N CYS A 432 18.40 -28.30 -2.09
CA CYS A 432 18.09 -29.27 -3.13
C CYS A 432 19.36 -30.00 -3.55
N CYS A 433 19.24 -31.30 -3.77
CA CYS A 433 20.33 -32.09 -4.31
C CYS A 433 20.32 -32.01 -5.83
N LYS A 434 21.49 -32.17 -6.44
CA LYS A 434 21.64 -32.41 -7.86
C LYS A 434 20.70 -33.52 -8.35
N ASP A 435 20.19 -33.37 -9.56
CA ASP A 435 19.25 -34.25 -10.26
C ASP A 435 17.84 -34.33 -9.63
N LYS A 436 17.58 -33.64 -8.51
CA LYS A 436 16.23 -33.51 -7.95
C LYS A 436 15.34 -32.81 -8.98
N VAL A 437 14.16 -33.37 -9.21
CA VAL A 437 13.13 -32.80 -10.07
C VAL A 437 11.98 -32.27 -9.22
N GLU A 438 11.55 -31.05 -9.52
CA GLU A 438 10.40 -30.40 -8.91
C GLU A 438 9.41 -30.00 -10.01
N GLU A 439 8.12 -30.06 -9.69
CA GLU A 439 7.06 -29.67 -10.62
C GLU A 439 6.12 -28.70 -9.90
N ILE A 440 5.76 -27.62 -10.58
CA ILE A 440 4.76 -26.66 -10.12
C ILE A 440 3.97 -26.12 -11.31
N THR A 441 2.69 -25.88 -11.08
CA THR A 441 1.79 -25.25 -12.05
C THR A 441 1.15 -24.03 -11.41
N LEU A 442 1.25 -22.88 -12.07
CA LEU A 442 0.50 -21.67 -11.73
C LEU A 442 -0.59 -21.45 -12.78
N LYS A 443 -1.84 -21.42 -12.34
CA LYS A 443 -2.98 -20.99 -13.16
C LYS A 443 -3.26 -19.52 -12.88
N ILE A 444 -3.39 -18.73 -13.94
CA ILE A 444 -3.54 -17.28 -13.91
C ILE A 444 -4.81 -16.92 -14.66
N GLY A 445 -5.76 -16.26 -14.02
CA GLY A 445 -7.00 -15.84 -14.68
C GLY A 445 -7.55 -14.52 -14.14
N PRO A 446 -8.55 -13.95 -14.83
CA PRO A 446 -9.29 -12.81 -14.32
C PRO A 446 -10.22 -13.22 -13.19
N ALA A 447 -10.36 -12.37 -12.19
CA ALA A 447 -11.51 -12.34 -11.30
C ALA A 447 -12.27 -11.05 -11.54
N ASP A 448 -13.60 -11.13 -11.62
CA ASP A 448 -14.44 -9.95 -11.70
C ASP A 448 -14.28 -9.11 -10.42
N LYS A 449 -13.82 -7.86 -10.60
CA LYS A 449 -13.49 -6.96 -9.51
C LYS A 449 -14.74 -6.62 -8.67
N TYR A 450 -15.90 -6.52 -9.32
CA TYR A 450 -17.19 -6.16 -8.71
C TYR A 450 -17.87 -7.35 -8.02
N ALA A 451 -17.44 -8.58 -8.32
CA ALA A 451 -18.02 -9.79 -7.74
C ALA A 451 -17.34 -10.22 -6.42
N THR A 452 -16.24 -9.60 -6.01
CA THR A 452 -15.39 -10.06 -4.89
C THR A 452 -14.90 -8.90 -4.02
N GLY A 453 -14.56 -9.19 -2.76
CA GLY A 453 -14.06 -8.18 -1.82
C GLY A 453 -15.17 -7.28 -1.29
N TYR A 454 -14.83 -6.03 -1.02
CA TYR A 454 -15.73 -5.06 -0.40
C TYR A 454 -16.17 -3.98 -1.39
N GLN A 455 -17.46 -3.69 -1.44
CA GLN A 455 -18.12 -2.96 -2.51
C GLN A 455 -18.86 -1.75 -1.99
N LEU A 456 -18.86 -0.67 -2.78
CA LEU A 456 -19.80 0.43 -2.60
C LEU A 456 -21.05 0.04 -3.39
N ALA A 457 -22.12 -0.35 -2.71
CA ALA A 457 -23.34 -0.81 -3.38
C ALA A 457 -24.36 0.34 -3.43
N ILE A 458 -24.43 1.04 -4.55
CA ILE A 458 -25.29 2.20 -4.78
C ILE A 458 -26.07 2.03 -6.09
N ASP A 459 -27.24 2.66 -6.20
CA ASP A 459 -27.99 2.84 -7.46
C ASP A 459 -28.36 4.33 -7.55
N LEU A 460 -27.71 5.05 -8.44
CA LEU A 460 -27.80 6.47 -8.66
C LEU A 460 -28.33 6.74 -10.08
N PRO A 461 -29.09 7.83 -10.29
CA PRO A 461 -29.51 8.24 -11.63
C PRO A 461 -28.39 8.76 -12.55
N ASP A 462 -27.15 8.89 -12.04
CA ASP A 462 -25.97 9.35 -12.78
C ASP A 462 -24.98 8.17 -12.90
N ASP A 463 -25.21 7.30 -13.90
CA ASP A 463 -24.46 6.06 -14.14
C ASP A 463 -22.93 6.29 -14.26
N GLU A 464 -22.51 7.42 -14.82
CA GLU A 464 -21.09 7.77 -14.96
C GLU A 464 -20.45 8.03 -13.59
N THR A 465 -21.15 8.78 -12.73
CA THR A 465 -20.69 9.07 -11.37
C THR A 465 -20.71 7.82 -10.50
N GLU A 466 -21.76 7.00 -10.62
CA GLU A 466 -21.87 5.70 -9.95
C GLU A 466 -20.69 4.80 -10.29
N ALA A 467 -20.52 4.45 -11.57
CA ALA A 467 -19.50 3.51 -12.00
C ALA A 467 -18.08 3.96 -11.62
N ALA A 468 -17.81 5.28 -11.69
CA ALA A 468 -16.53 5.85 -11.29
C ALA A 468 -16.27 5.76 -9.78
N LEU A 469 -17.29 6.00 -8.96
CA LEU A 469 -17.18 5.90 -7.50
C LEU A 469 -17.05 4.45 -7.03
N GLU A 470 -17.83 3.54 -7.62
CA GLU A 470 -17.75 2.10 -7.32
C GLU A 470 -16.37 1.55 -7.66
N ASP A 471 -15.87 1.83 -8.87
CA ASP A 471 -14.55 1.36 -9.28
C ASP A 471 -13.42 1.95 -8.44
N PHE A 472 -13.48 3.25 -8.14
CA PHE A 472 -12.50 3.92 -7.28
C PHE A 472 -12.51 3.31 -5.87
N TYR A 473 -13.69 3.19 -5.25
CA TYR A 473 -13.84 2.66 -3.89
C TYR A 473 -13.30 1.24 -3.78
N GLN A 474 -13.77 0.33 -4.64
CA GLN A 474 -13.40 -1.07 -4.54
C GLN A 474 -11.90 -1.26 -4.83
N SER A 475 -11.33 -0.50 -5.76
CA SER A 475 -9.94 -0.68 -6.17
C SER A 475 -8.98 -0.18 -5.09
N VAL A 476 -9.24 1.00 -4.50
CA VAL A 476 -8.40 1.53 -3.41
C VAL A 476 -8.58 0.72 -2.13
N LEU A 477 -9.82 0.43 -1.70
CA LEU A 477 -10.06 -0.25 -0.43
C LEU A 477 -9.50 -1.68 -0.42
N ASN A 478 -9.76 -2.44 -1.48
CA ASN A 478 -9.34 -3.84 -1.54
C ASN A 478 -7.89 -4.01 -1.98
N GLY A 479 -7.38 -3.15 -2.86
CA GLY A 479 -6.04 -3.30 -3.45
C GLY A 479 -4.98 -2.38 -2.86
N GLY A 480 -5.35 -1.17 -2.44
CA GLY A 480 -4.43 -0.08 -2.13
C GLY A 480 -4.25 0.27 -0.65
N ALA A 481 -5.20 -0.09 0.22
CA ALA A 481 -5.24 0.36 1.61
C ALA A 481 -4.53 -0.55 2.64
N VAL A 482 -4.33 -1.84 2.31
CA VAL A 482 -3.72 -2.80 3.24
C VAL A 482 -2.21 -2.64 3.26
N ASN A 483 -1.69 -2.16 4.37
CA ASN A 483 -0.27 -1.90 4.57
C ASN A 483 0.50 -3.16 4.92
N ASP A 484 0.00 -3.94 5.86
CA ASP A 484 0.61 -5.18 6.31
C ASP A 484 -0.45 -6.27 6.27
N GLN A 485 -0.32 -7.24 5.40
CA GLN A 485 -1.36 -8.25 5.21
C GLN A 485 -1.21 -9.41 6.21
N LYS A 486 -0.11 -9.47 6.98
CA LYS A 486 0.00 -10.41 8.10
C LYS A 486 -0.71 -9.85 9.32
N GLY A 487 -0.42 -8.59 9.68
CA GLY A 487 -1.12 -7.87 10.74
C GLY A 487 -2.52 -7.38 10.36
N PHE A 488 -2.81 -7.33 9.06
CA PHE A 488 -3.97 -6.65 8.44
C PHE A 488 -4.14 -5.19 8.85
N ASP A 489 -3.03 -4.48 9.04
CA ASP A 489 -3.06 -3.05 9.29
C ASP A 489 -3.36 -2.26 8.02
N LEU A 490 -4.24 -1.27 8.16
CA LEU A 490 -4.50 -0.30 7.12
C LEU A 490 -3.49 0.86 7.26
N GLY A 491 -3.13 1.47 6.14
CA GLY A 491 -2.14 2.55 6.10
C GLY A 491 -2.26 3.38 4.84
N ASN A 492 -1.30 4.27 4.59
CA ASN A 492 -1.38 5.21 3.46
C ASN A 492 -1.21 4.51 2.09
N GLU A 493 -0.48 3.41 2.04
CA GLU A 493 -0.31 2.61 0.84
C GLU A 493 0.09 1.17 1.20
N SER A 494 0.05 0.26 0.21
CA SER A 494 0.47 -1.13 0.42
C SER A 494 1.94 -1.22 0.85
N ASP A 495 2.24 -1.93 1.94
CA ASP A 495 3.60 -2.08 2.52
C ASP A 495 4.36 -0.77 2.81
N GLY A 496 3.66 0.35 2.88
CA GLY A 496 4.23 1.66 3.18
C GLY A 496 4.07 2.05 4.64
N TRP A 497 3.50 3.21 4.94
CA TRP A 497 3.32 3.66 6.33
C TRP A 497 2.11 3.08 7.06
N TYR A 498 2.37 2.59 8.28
CA TYR A 498 1.36 2.38 9.30
C TYR A 498 0.88 3.73 9.85
N TYR A 499 -0.44 3.91 9.97
CA TYR A 499 -0.98 5.18 10.46
C TYR A 499 -2.27 4.99 11.24
N ALA A 500 -2.30 5.49 12.48
CA ALA A 500 -3.48 5.42 13.34
C ALA A 500 -4.52 6.51 12.99
N GLY A 501 -4.08 7.67 12.51
CA GLY A 501 -5.00 8.77 12.24
C GLY A 501 -5.88 8.59 11.00
N SER A 502 -5.65 7.56 10.18
CA SER A 502 -6.57 7.16 9.12
C SER A 502 -7.78 6.37 9.62
N SER A 503 -7.86 6.09 10.93
CA SER A 503 -8.92 5.25 11.52
C SER A 503 -10.33 5.74 11.21
N TRP A 504 -10.59 7.05 11.25
CA TRP A 504 -11.93 7.54 10.92
C TRP A 504 -12.21 7.45 9.42
N MET A 505 -11.22 7.66 8.55
CA MET A 505 -11.38 7.54 7.10
C MET A 505 -11.74 6.12 6.72
N TYR A 506 -10.98 5.15 7.22
CA TYR A 506 -11.25 3.73 6.97
C TYR A 506 -12.54 3.25 7.66
N GLY A 507 -12.83 3.72 8.87
CA GLY A 507 -14.09 3.41 9.54
C GLY A 507 -15.30 3.89 8.74
N MET A 508 -15.26 5.10 8.17
CA MET A 508 -16.33 5.62 7.33
C MET A 508 -16.41 4.94 5.97
N ALA A 509 -15.27 4.57 5.37
CA ALA A 509 -15.23 3.78 4.15
C ALA A 509 -15.90 2.42 4.37
N VAL A 510 -15.46 1.67 5.40
CA VAL A 510 -16.07 0.38 5.80
C VAL A 510 -17.56 0.54 6.07
N ALA A 511 -17.97 1.58 6.80
CA ALA A 511 -19.39 1.81 7.11
C ALA A 511 -20.26 2.04 5.87
N ALA A 512 -19.70 2.59 4.79
CA ALA A 512 -20.42 2.86 3.54
C ALA A 512 -20.53 1.65 2.61
N GLY A 513 -19.69 0.63 2.78
CA GLY A 513 -19.68 -0.52 1.89
C GLY A 513 -20.35 -1.78 2.43
N THR A 514 -20.24 -2.84 1.63
CA THR A 514 -20.83 -4.16 1.88
C THR A 514 -19.99 -5.25 1.21
N PRO A 515 -19.92 -6.48 1.77
CA PRO A 515 -19.14 -7.56 1.14
C PRO A 515 -19.80 -8.06 -0.15
N ALA A 516 -19.02 -8.27 -1.20
CA ALA A 516 -19.49 -8.97 -2.39
C ALA A 516 -19.73 -10.46 -2.08
N PRO A 517 -20.61 -11.15 -2.84
CA PRO A 517 -20.90 -12.57 -2.61
C PRO A 517 -19.76 -13.51 -2.99
N GLY A 518 -18.83 -13.09 -3.85
CA GLY A 518 -17.72 -13.93 -4.31
C GLY A 518 -16.58 -14.04 -3.30
N GLU A 519 -16.03 -15.23 -3.17
CA GLU A 519 -14.90 -15.53 -2.29
C GLU A 519 -13.58 -14.93 -2.81
N LEU A 520 -12.77 -14.40 -1.89
CA LEU A 520 -11.46 -13.82 -2.18
C LEU A 520 -10.35 -14.87 -2.27
N SER A 521 -10.49 -15.98 -1.55
CA SER A 521 -9.53 -17.08 -1.51
C SER A 521 -10.17 -18.33 -0.92
N SER A 522 -9.44 -19.44 -0.88
CA SER A 522 -9.87 -20.67 -0.20
C SER A 522 -10.06 -20.51 1.32
N HIS A 523 -9.41 -19.52 1.93
CA HIS A 523 -9.55 -19.15 3.33
C HIS A 523 -9.65 -17.61 3.43
N PRO A 524 -10.79 -17.05 3.03
CA PRO A 524 -10.96 -15.61 2.86
C PRO A 524 -10.84 -14.89 4.19
N TYR A 525 -10.30 -13.68 4.12
CA TYR A 525 -10.29 -12.70 5.20
C TYR A 525 -10.91 -11.41 4.66
N ASP A 526 -11.76 -10.75 5.43
CA ASP A 526 -12.54 -9.61 4.96
C ASP A 526 -12.06 -8.27 5.54
N VAL A 527 -12.50 -7.18 4.90
CA VAL A 527 -12.13 -5.81 5.30
C VAL A 527 -12.59 -5.48 6.73
N PRO A 528 -13.83 -5.79 7.17
CA PRO A 528 -14.25 -5.52 8.54
C PRO A 528 -13.42 -6.24 9.62
N GLN A 529 -13.05 -7.51 9.40
CA GLN A 529 -12.16 -8.23 10.31
C GLN A 529 -10.75 -7.61 10.33
N ALA A 530 -10.19 -7.26 9.17
CA ALA A 530 -8.92 -6.56 9.10
C ALA A 530 -8.94 -5.22 9.86
N PHE A 531 -10.01 -4.43 9.66
CA PHE A 531 -10.15 -3.15 10.35
C PHE A 531 -10.30 -3.30 11.87
N ARG A 532 -10.99 -4.36 12.33
CA ARG A 532 -11.05 -4.72 13.77
C ARG A 532 -9.67 -4.95 14.35
N GLU A 533 -8.84 -5.77 13.69
CA GLU A 533 -7.48 -6.08 14.18
C GLU A 533 -6.56 -4.87 14.13
N HIS A 534 -6.65 -4.05 13.08
CA HIS A 534 -5.97 -2.77 13.00
C HIS A 534 -6.28 -1.86 14.21
N LEU A 535 -7.57 -1.71 14.56
CA LEU A 535 -7.98 -0.97 15.75
C LEU A 535 -7.41 -1.60 17.03
N ALA A 536 -7.44 -2.93 17.15
CA ALA A 536 -6.88 -3.65 18.29
C ALA A 536 -5.37 -3.38 18.46
N HIS A 537 -4.61 -3.37 17.37
CA HIS A 537 -3.19 -3.05 17.37
C HIS A 537 -2.93 -1.62 17.88
N ILE A 538 -3.73 -0.65 17.46
CA ILE A 538 -3.58 0.73 17.95
C ILE A 538 -3.95 0.83 19.43
N LEU A 539 -5.09 0.25 19.84
CA LEU A 539 -5.64 0.36 21.19
C LEU A 539 -4.79 -0.36 22.26
N THR A 540 -3.92 -1.27 21.84
CA THR A 540 -2.93 -1.93 22.71
C THR A 540 -1.59 -1.18 22.79
N ARG A 541 -1.46 -0.05 22.10
CA ARG A 541 -0.22 0.75 21.99
C ARG A 541 -0.40 2.15 22.57
N LEU A 542 -0.93 2.24 23.79
CA LEU A 542 -1.14 3.51 24.48
C LEU A 542 -0.14 3.69 25.62
N ASP A 543 0.38 4.91 25.77
CA ASP A 543 1.12 5.27 26.98
C ASP A 543 0.18 5.49 28.18
N GLU A 544 0.76 5.73 29.36
CA GLU A 544 0.01 6.00 30.60
C GLU A 544 -0.89 7.25 30.50
N GLN A 545 -0.58 8.17 29.59
CA GLN A 545 -1.38 9.38 29.35
C GLN A 545 -2.50 9.14 28.34
N GLY A 546 -2.59 7.95 27.74
CA GLY A 546 -3.58 7.60 26.73
C GLY A 546 -3.20 7.96 25.30
N ARG A 547 -1.95 8.34 25.01
CA ARG A 547 -1.49 8.70 23.65
C ARG A 547 -1.16 7.44 22.85
N ALA A 548 -1.56 7.39 21.59
CA ALA A 548 -1.22 6.29 20.68
C ALA A 548 0.26 6.32 20.26
N HIS A 549 0.89 5.14 20.27
CA HIS A 549 2.26 4.87 19.81
C HIS A 549 2.24 3.83 18.70
N PHE A 550 1.68 4.20 17.55
CA PHE A 550 1.47 3.28 16.43
C PHE A 550 2.00 3.86 15.12
N GLY A 551 2.67 3.01 14.35
CA GLY A 551 3.15 3.36 13.01
C GLY A 551 4.03 4.59 12.96
N TYR A 552 3.67 5.58 12.14
CA TYR A 552 4.40 6.84 12.05
C TYR A 552 4.47 7.60 13.38
N ASN A 553 3.47 7.46 14.26
CA ASN A 553 3.37 8.15 15.55
C ASN A 553 4.10 7.44 16.71
N GLN A 554 5.33 6.97 16.49
CA GLN A 554 6.10 6.29 17.54
C GLN A 554 6.34 7.13 18.80
N GLY A 555 6.33 8.46 18.69
CA GLY A 555 6.57 9.38 19.81
C GLY A 555 5.31 9.77 20.60
N GLY A 556 4.12 9.38 20.14
CA GLY A 556 2.85 9.84 20.73
C GLY A 556 2.68 11.36 20.64
N GLN A 557 3.20 11.98 19.59
CA GLN A 557 3.22 13.44 19.40
C GLN A 557 2.04 13.93 18.55
N TRP A 558 1.51 13.07 17.68
CA TRP A 558 0.34 13.34 16.84
C TRP A 558 -0.91 12.89 17.61
N VAL A 559 -1.41 13.76 18.47
CA VAL A 559 -2.46 13.39 19.42
C VAL A 559 -3.85 13.29 18.79
N ASP A 560 -4.03 13.81 17.58
CA ASP A 560 -5.23 13.66 16.74
C ASP A 560 -5.56 12.21 16.44
N ASP A 561 -4.56 11.33 16.39
CA ASP A 561 -4.73 9.88 16.23
C ASP A 561 -5.72 9.31 17.26
N ASN A 562 -5.66 9.77 18.52
CA ASN A 562 -6.57 9.34 19.58
C ASN A 562 -8.04 9.61 19.21
N LEU A 563 -8.34 10.80 18.69
CA LEU A 563 -9.69 11.19 18.31
C LEU A 563 -10.16 10.39 17.10
N HIS A 564 -9.27 10.22 16.11
CA HIS A 564 -9.54 9.44 14.90
C HIS A 564 -9.85 7.97 15.22
N VAL A 565 -9.12 7.36 16.16
CA VAL A 565 -9.34 5.97 16.58
C VAL A 565 -10.67 5.80 17.28
N ILE A 566 -11.09 6.75 18.13
CA ILE A 566 -12.42 6.72 18.76
C ILE A 566 -13.52 6.76 17.70
N ILE A 567 -13.42 7.67 16.73
CA ILE A 567 -14.42 7.82 15.65
C ILE A 567 -14.44 6.58 14.75
N GLY A 568 -13.27 6.04 14.39
CA GLY A 568 -13.16 4.81 13.59
C GLY A 568 -13.74 3.59 14.32
N THR A 569 -13.50 3.46 15.62
CA THR A 569 -14.03 2.36 16.45
C THR A 569 -15.55 2.43 16.56
N HIS A 570 -16.12 3.63 16.69
CA HIS A 570 -17.56 3.83 16.67
C HIS A 570 -18.16 3.44 15.32
N ALA A 571 -17.59 3.90 14.21
CA ALA A 571 -18.04 3.51 12.86
C ALA A 571 -18.02 1.98 12.68
N TYR A 572 -16.95 1.33 13.14
CA TYR A 572 -16.85 -0.14 13.15
C TYR A 572 -17.95 -0.80 13.99
N LEU A 573 -18.24 -0.29 15.19
CA LEU A 573 -19.31 -0.82 16.05
C LEU A 573 -20.67 -0.75 15.37
N ILE A 574 -21.02 0.41 14.81
CA ILE A 574 -22.30 0.62 14.14
C ILE A 574 -22.42 -0.29 12.92
N HIS A 575 -21.32 -0.45 12.19
CA HIS A 575 -21.25 -1.29 11.01
C HIS A 575 -21.38 -2.79 11.33
N SER A 576 -20.57 -3.31 12.26
CA SER A 576 -20.42 -4.74 12.54
C SER A 576 -21.34 -5.26 13.65
N GLY A 577 -21.68 -4.43 14.62
CA GLY A 577 -22.38 -4.83 15.84
C GLY A 577 -21.48 -5.50 16.89
N ASP A 578 -20.15 -5.48 16.72
CA ASP A 578 -19.16 -6.11 17.62
C ASP A 578 -18.99 -5.34 18.94
N LEU A 579 -20.06 -5.31 19.73
CA LEU A 579 -20.10 -4.74 21.06
C LEU A 579 -19.13 -5.42 22.05
N PRO A 580 -18.88 -6.74 22.01
CA PRO A 580 -17.86 -7.37 22.86
C PRO A 580 -16.47 -6.76 22.67
N PHE A 581 -16.04 -6.54 21.42
CA PHE A 581 -14.78 -5.86 21.12
C PHE A 581 -14.74 -4.45 21.72
N VAL A 582 -15.81 -3.66 21.53
CA VAL A 582 -15.86 -2.31 22.10
C VAL A 582 -15.79 -2.34 23.62
N ARG A 583 -16.52 -3.23 24.30
CA ARG A 583 -16.48 -3.36 25.77
C ARG A 583 -15.07 -3.66 26.28
N GLN A 584 -14.32 -4.50 25.58
CA GLN A 584 -12.95 -4.83 25.93
C GLN A 584 -12.04 -3.60 25.87
N TYR A 585 -12.19 -2.77 24.85
CA TYR A 585 -11.31 -1.63 24.59
C TYR A 585 -11.83 -0.28 25.09
N LEU A 586 -13.04 -0.21 25.64
CA LEU A 586 -13.60 1.01 26.27
C LEU A 586 -12.60 1.67 27.23
N PRO A 587 -11.93 0.95 28.16
CA PRO A 587 -10.94 1.59 29.03
C PRO A 587 -9.77 2.26 28.29
N ALA A 588 -9.39 1.75 27.11
CA ALA A 588 -8.35 2.36 26.28
C ALA A 588 -8.86 3.62 25.57
N LEU A 589 -10.07 3.56 25.00
CA LEU A 589 -10.75 4.69 24.36
C LEU A 589 -11.02 5.84 25.34
N GLU A 590 -11.41 5.51 26.57
CA GLU A 590 -11.60 6.47 27.66
C GLU A 590 -10.30 7.19 28.02
N ARG A 591 -9.19 6.45 28.17
CA ARG A 591 -7.87 7.06 28.44
C ARG A 591 -7.44 7.98 27.29
N MET A 592 -7.68 7.58 26.05
CA MET A 592 -7.43 8.42 24.88
C MET A 592 -8.19 9.75 24.96
N LEU A 593 -9.46 9.72 25.39
CA LEU A 593 -10.30 10.91 25.52
C LEU A 593 -9.93 11.76 26.75
N ASP A 594 -9.58 11.11 27.87
CA ASP A 594 -9.16 11.77 29.11
C ASP A 594 -7.92 12.65 28.91
N TYR A 595 -7.03 12.28 27.98
CA TYR A 595 -5.92 13.12 27.54
C TYR A 595 -6.38 14.53 27.14
N PHE A 596 -7.47 14.61 26.37
CA PHE A 596 -8.06 15.86 25.88
C PHE A 596 -8.85 16.57 26.98
N ILE A 597 -9.66 15.82 27.75
CA ILE A 597 -10.46 16.36 28.86
C ILE A 597 -9.57 17.08 29.88
N GLY A 598 -8.42 16.47 30.23
CA GLY A 598 -7.46 17.01 31.19
C GLY A 598 -6.62 18.18 30.68
N ARG A 599 -6.70 18.51 29.38
CA ARG A 599 -5.93 19.59 28.72
C ARG A 599 -6.81 20.69 28.16
N ARG A 600 -8.02 20.82 28.70
CA ARG A 600 -8.90 21.95 28.37
C ARG A 600 -8.44 23.21 29.10
N ASP A 601 -8.57 24.36 28.45
CA ASP A 601 -8.27 25.65 29.05
C ASP A 601 -9.45 26.18 29.90
N GLY A 602 -9.34 27.43 30.35
CA GLY A 602 -10.38 28.08 31.15
C GLY A 602 -11.71 28.29 30.43
N GLN A 603 -11.74 28.20 29.09
CA GLN A 603 -12.96 28.25 28.28
C GLN A 603 -13.54 26.86 28.02
N GLY A 604 -12.87 25.79 28.46
CA GLY A 604 -13.33 24.42 28.31
C GLY A 604 -13.03 23.81 26.94
N LEU A 605 -12.11 24.39 26.17
CA LEU A 605 -11.63 23.84 24.90
C LEU A 605 -10.25 23.22 25.06
N PHE A 606 -9.99 22.13 24.33
CA PHE A 606 -8.65 21.52 24.29
C PHE A 606 -7.63 22.53 23.77
N ARG A 607 -6.53 22.66 24.51
CA ARG A 607 -5.42 23.55 24.19
C ARG A 607 -4.15 22.76 23.90
N LEU A 608 -3.60 22.98 22.72
CA LEU A 608 -2.29 22.47 22.31
C LEU A 608 -1.18 23.12 23.13
N GLY A 609 -0.21 22.31 23.55
CA GLY A 609 1.06 22.80 24.09
C GLY A 609 1.97 23.42 23.01
N ASP A 610 3.13 23.94 23.40
CA ASP A 610 4.09 24.64 22.52
C ASP A 610 4.61 23.80 21.34
N ALA A 611 4.47 22.46 21.41
CA ALA A 611 4.87 21.51 20.37
C ALA A 611 3.68 20.64 19.90
N GLY A 612 2.55 21.28 19.59
CA GLY A 612 1.38 20.60 19.03
C GLY A 612 1.57 20.25 17.56
N ALA A 613 1.85 18.97 17.28
CA ALA A 613 2.04 18.46 15.94
C ALA A 613 0.69 17.96 15.40
N HIS A 614 0.24 18.47 14.24
CA HIS A 614 -0.95 18.02 13.51
C HIS A 614 -0.50 17.19 12.31
N TRP A 615 -1.02 15.97 12.10
CA TRP A 615 -0.50 15.13 11.00
C TRP A 615 -0.92 15.65 9.62
N TYR A 616 -2.23 15.80 9.37
CA TYR A 616 -2.74 16.38 8.11
C TYR A 616 -2.53 17.89 7.97
N CYS A 617 -1.85 18.49 8.94
CA CYS A 617 -1.38 19.87 8.90
C CYS A 617 0.10 19.93 9.35
N ASP A 618 0.92 18.95 8.97
CA ASP A 618 2.31 18.79 9.43
C ASP A 618 3.26 19.90 8.97
N ALA A 619 2.88 20.58 7.90
CA ALA A 619 3.68 21.59 7.24
C ALA A 619 3.22 23.04 7.57
N VAL A 620 2.09 23.19 8.28
CA VAL A 620 1.57 24.47 8.82
C VAL A 620 1.58 24.42 10.34
N ARG A 621 2.21 25.40 10.98
CA ARG A 621 2.35 25.43 12.45
C ARG A 621 1.08 25.97 13.10
N THR A 622 0.63 25.28 14.13
CA THR A 622 -0.56 25.65 14.90
C THR A 622 -0.29 25.44 16.39
N SER A 623 -0.98 26.21 17.23
CA SER A 623 -0.81 26.22 18.69
C SER A 623 -2.06 26.79 19.35
N GLY A 624 -2.09 26.78 20.68
CA GLY A 624 -3.22 27.35 21.42
C GLY A 624 -4.49 26.52 21.26
N VAL A 625 -5.62 27.16 21.03
CA VAL A 625 -6.91 26.48 20.84
C VAL A 625 -7.26 26.44 19.36
N ASN A 626 -7.38 25.23 18.82
CA ASN A 626 -7.57 24.98 17.40
C ASN A 626 -8.96 24.38 17.12
N ALA A 627 -9.65 24.90 16.09
CA ALA A 627 -11.00 24.49 15.73
C ALA A 627 -11.07 23.03 15.26
N TYR A 628 -10.11 22.56 14.46
CA TYR A 628 -10.07 21.16 14.03
C TYR A 628 -10.02 20.19 15.22
N TYR A 629 -9.08 20.36 16.16
CA TYR A 629 -8.99 19.46 17.33
C TYR A 629 -10.26 19.47 18.15
N ASN A 630 -10.87 20.64 18.36
CA ASN A 630 -12.06 20.74 19.19
C ASN A 630 -13.33 20.23 18.47
N ALA A 631 -13.39 20.30 17.14
CA ALA A 631 -14.45 19.70 16.35
C ALA A 631 -14.41 18.16 16.40
N PHE A 632 -13.21 17.58 16.24
CA PHE A 632 -13.02 16.14 16.36
C PHE A 632 -13.14 15.67 17.81
N PHE A 633 -12.73 16.48 18.79
CA PHE A 633 -12.91 16.17 20.20
C PHE A 633 -14.40 16.09 20.55
N TYR A 634 -15.21 17.05 20.10
CA TYR A 634 -16.67 16.99 20.22
C TYR A 634 -17.25 15.71 19.60
N LYS A 635 -16.84 15.34 18.38
CA LYS A 635 -17.31 14.13 17.71
C LYS A 635 -16.91 12.87 18.49
N ALA A 636 -15.66 12.76 18.92
CA ALA A 636 -15.16 11.64 19.70
C ALA A 636 -15.88 11.49 21.06
N VAL A 637 -16.21 12.61 21.73
CA VAL A 637 -17.01 12.58 22.97
C VAL A 637 -18.42 12.02 22.71
N ILE A 638 -19.07 12.42 21.60
CA ILE A 638 -20.39 11.89 21.24
C ILE A 638 -20.33 10.39 20.93
N ASP A 639 -19.34 9.99 20.14
CA ASP A 639 -19.16 8.61 19.72
C ASP A 639 -18.85 7.71 20.91
N LEU A 640 -18.00 8.16 21.83
CA LEU A 640 -17.72 7.44 23.06
C LEU A 640 -18.95 7.41 23.98
N ALA A 641 -19.74 8.48 24.05
CA ALA A 641 -21.01 8.46 24.80
C ALA A 641 -21.97 7.40 24.27
N GLU A 642 -22.03 7.22 22.95
CA GLU A 642 -22.86 6.19 22.33
C GLU A 642 -22.31 4.77 22.55
N MET A 643 -20.99 4.58 22.47
CA MET A 643 -20.35 3.30 22.80
C MET A 643 -20.55 2.91 24.28
N GLU A 644 -20.47 3.88 25.20
CA GLU A 644 -20.73 3.69 26.63
C GLU A 644 -22.20 3.33 26.88
N ALA A 645 -23.14 4.01 26.21
CA ALA A 645 -24.56 3.67 26.29
C ALA A 645 -24.83 2.26 25.75
N ALA A 646 -24.24 1.91 24.60
CA ALA A 646 -24.32 0.57 24.01
C ALA A 646 -23.76 -0.50 24.95
N ALA A 647 -22.71 -0.17 25.70
CA ALA A 647 -22.13 -1.06 26.71
C ALA A 647 -22.99 -1.20 27.98
N GLY A 648 -23.95 -0.29 28.22
CA GLY A 648 -24.81 -0.24 29.41
C GLY A 648 -24.31 0.72 30.50
N HIS A 649 -23.39 1.62 30.18
CA HIS A 649 -22.81 2.61 31.11
C HIS A 649 -23.52 3.98 30.99
N ASP A 650 -24.83 4.01 31.23
CA ASP A 650 -25.69 5.17 30.98
C ASP A 650 -25.26 6.47 31.70
N GLU A 651 -24.79 6.38 32.94
CA GLU A 651 -24.32 7.55 33.70
C GLU A 651 -23.12 8.22 33.03
N LYS A 652 -22.20 7.42 32.49
CA LYS A 652 -21.00 7.88 31.81
C LYS A 652 -21.30 8.38 30.40
N ALA A 653 -22.18 7.70 29.69
CA ALA A 653 -22.75 8.21 28.45
C ALA A 653 -23.37 9.61 28.66
N GLN A 654 -24.12 9.80 29.75
CA GLN A 654 -24.73 11.09 30.06
C GLN A 654 -23.70 12.17 30.41
N SER A 655 -22.62 11.84 31.12
CA SER A 655 -21.55 12.80 31.42
C SER A 655 -20.81 13.24 30.15
N TYR A 656 -20.56 12.32 29.22
CA TYR A 656 -19.98 12.65 27.92
C TYR A 656 -20.93 13.50 27.06
N ARG A 657 -22.25 13.24 27.06
CA ARG A 657 -23.21 14.13 26.38
C ARG A 657 -23.19 15.56 26.93
N GLN A 658 -23.08 15.73 28.25
CA GLN A 658 -22.94 17.04 28.88
C GLN A 658 -21.62 17.72 28.51
N LEU A 659 -20.52 16.95 28.47
CA LEU A 659 -19.22 17.43 28.01
C LEU A 659 -19.30 17.91 26.55
N ALA A 660 -19.88 17.12 25.65
CA ALA A 660 -20.07 17.50 24.24
C ALA A 660 -20.87 18.80 24.11
N ALA A 661 -21.97 18.95 24.87
CA ALA A 661 -22.73 20.20 24.89
C ALA A 661 -21.89 21.40 25.34
N SER A 662 -21.04 21.22 26.36
CA SER A 662 -20.12 22.28 26.83
C SER A 662 -19.07 22.67 25.79
N ILE A 663 -18.49 21.68 25.09
CA ILE A 663 -17.51 21.92 24.02
C ILE A 663 -18.17 22.69 22.88
N LYS A 664 -19.38 22.27 22.43
CA LYS A 664 -20.12 22.95 21.36
C LYS A 664 -20.42 24.40 21.70
N ALA A 665 -20.80 24.70 22.95
CA ALA A 665 -21.05 26.05 23.39
C ALA A 665 -19.77 26.90 23.36
N ALA A 666 -18.70 26.43 24.01
CA ALA A 666 -17.41 27.10 24.05
C ALA A 666 -16.80 27.30 22.67
N PHE A 667 -16.91 26.30 21.80
CA PHE A 667 -16.42 26.36 20.42
C PHE A 667 -17.05 27.51 19.65
N ASN A 668 -18.38 27.62 19.70
CA ASN A 668 -19.10 28.67 19.01
C ASN A 668 -18.81 30.05 19.61
N GLU A 669 -18.64 30.15 20.92
CA GLU A 669 -18.25 31.41 21.58
C GLU A 669 -16.85 31.87 21.15
N VAL A 670 -15.88 30.96 21.12
CA VAL A 670 -14.47 31.30 20.84
C VAL A 670 -14.23 31.55 19.35
N PHE A 671 -14.71 30.67 18.47
CA PHE A 671 -14.30 30.66 17.07
C PHE A 671 -15.26 31.38 16.12
N TRP A 672 -16.55 31.53 16.42
CA TRP A 672 -17.48 32.13 15.45
C TRP A 672 -17.22 33.63 15.27
N ARG A 673 -17.17 34.10 14.02
CA ARG A 673 -17.07 35.52 13.69
C ARG A 673 -17.98 35.85 12.50
N ASP A 674 -18.82 36.86 12.66
CA ASP A 674 -19.71 37.33 11.58
C ASP A 674 -19.02 38.30 10.60
N ASP A 675 -17.88 38.89 10.99
CA ASP A 675 -17.26 40.05 10.35
C ASP A 675 -15.83 39.82 9.81
N LEU A 676 -15.40 38.56 9.68
CA LEU A 676 -14.10 38.24 9.10
C LEU A 676 -14.00 38.72 7.63
N PRO A 677 -12.80 39.15 7.17
CA PRO A 677 -12.57 39.45 5.78
C PRO A 677 -12.96 38.28 4.87
N GLY A 678 -13.77 38.53 3.83
CA GLY A 678 -14.30 37.51 2.94
C GLY A 678 -15.66 36.91 3.35
N GLY A 679 -16.12 37.14 4.59
CA GLY A 679 -17.44 36.73 5.05
C GLY A 679 -17.45 35.92 6.36
N PRO A 680 -18.65 35.72 6.94
CA PRO A 680 -18.84 35.02 8.21
C PRO A 680 -18.36 33.57 8.15
N ARG A 681 -17.57 33.16 9.15
CA ARG A 681 -17.03 31.80 9.31
C ARG A 681 -16.41 31.60 10.70
N TYR A 682 -15.90 30.40 10.98
CA TYR A 682 -15.07 30.19 12.17
C TYR A 682 -13.65 30.72 11.96
N LEU A 683 -13.01 31.20 13.02
CA LEU A 683 -11.56 31.24 13.12
C LEU A 683 -11.00 29.81 12.98
N ASP A 684 -9.85 29.66 12.35
CA ASP A 684 -9.20 28.36 12.23
C ASP A 684 -8.54 27.98 13.58
N TRP A 685 -7.84 28.93 14.21
CA TRP A 685 -7.38 28.79 15.59
C TRP A 685 -7.04 30.14 16.24
N VAL A 686 -6.90 30.11 17.56
CA VAL A 686 -6.28 31.18 18.35
C VAL A 686 -4.96 30.65 18.89
N ASP A 687 -3.85 31.25 18.47
CA ASP A 687 -2.52 30.76 18.80
C ASP A 687 -2.16 30.95 20.29
N ALA A 688 -1.02 30.39 20.72
CA ALA A 688 -0.59 30.48 22.11
C ALA A 688 -0.36 31.92 22.62
N GLN A 689 -0.17 32.89 21.71
CA GLN A 689 0.00 34.32 22.01
C GLN A 689 -1.35 35.08 21.99
N GLY A 690 -2.44 34.43 21.61
CA GLY A 690 -3.77 35.02 21.52
C GLY A 690 -4.08 35.65 20.15
N ASN A 691 -3.27 35.41 19.11
CA ASN A 691 -3.58 35.91 17.78
C ASN A 691 -4.63 35.02 17.10
N GLU A 692 -5.59 35.66 16.44
CA GLU A 692 -6.62 34.99 15.65
C GLU A 692 -6.10 34.66 14.24
N ILE A 693 -6.19 33.40 13.84
CA ILE A 693 -5.79 32.93 12.50
C ILE A 693 -7.04 32.47 11.74
N ALA A 694 -7.23 32.99 10.52
CA ALA A 694 -8.43 32.73 9.72
C ALA A 694 -8.18 32.87 8.20
N TYR A 695 -7.74 31.79 7.56
CA TYR A 695 -7.57 31.66 6.11
C TYR A 695 -8.53 30.63 5.48
N PHE A 696 -9.50 30.12 6.26
CA PHE A 696 -10.40 29.03 5.87
C PHE A 696 -9.61 27.74 5.65
N CYS A 697 -9.18 27.14 6.75
CA CYS A 697 -8.62 25.79 6.78
C CYS A 697 -9.77 24.79 6.67
N ASP A 698 -9.74 23.93 5.65
CA ASP A 698 -10.79 22.92 5.41
C ASP A 698 -11.13 22.09 6.65
N LEU A 699 -10.11 21.62 7.37
CA LEU A 699 -10.19 20.85 8.62
C LEU A 699 -10.91 21.58 9.75
N CYS A 700 -10.89 22.92 9.74
CA CYS A 700 -11.53 23.75 10.76
C CYS A 700 -12.98 24.10 10.39
N GLN A 701 -13.29 24.22 9.10
CA GLN A 701 -14.58 24.71 8.61
C GLN A 701 -15.55 23.56 8.31
N TRP A 702 -15.18 22.65 7.41
CA TRP A 702 -16.10 21.62 6.92
C TRP A 702 -16.47 20.60 8.01
N PRO A 703 -15.52 20.05 8.79
CA PRO A 703 -15.86 19.16 9.89
C PRO A 703 -16.78 19.81 10.92
N SER A 704 -16.63 21.11 11.23
CA SER A 704 -17.48 21.82 12.18
C SER A 704 -18.97 21.83 11.78
N ILE A 705 -19.25 21.87 10.47
CA ILE A 705 -20.60 21.66 9.94
C ILE A 705 -20.97 20.18 9.98
N ALA A 706 -20.10 19.33 9.43
CA ALA A 706 -20.38 17.92 9.26
C ALA A 706 -20.63 17.19 10.59
N VAL A 707 -19.90 17.49 11.66
CA VAL A 707 -20.13 16.86 12.98
C VAL A 707 -21.27 17.50 13.77
N GLY A 708 -21.85 18.61 13.28
CA GLY A 708 -23.03 19.25 13.88
C GLY A 708 -22.73 20.30 14.97
N ILE A 709 -21.51 20.86 15.01
CA ILE A 709 -21.20 22.00 15.91
C ILE A 709 -21.82 23.29 15.40
N ALA A 710 -21.76 23.52 14.09
CA ALA A 710 -22.37 24.68 13.47
C ALA A 710 -23.90 24.59 13.54
N SER A 711 -24.54 25.69 13.91
CA SER A 711 -25.98 25.83 13.70
C SER A 711 -26.30 25.81 12.19
N PRO A 712 -27.53 25.46 11.78
CA PRO A 712 -27.91 25.50 10.37
C PRO A 712 -27.70 26.88 9.71
N GLU A 713 -27.83 27.97 10.47
CA GLU A 713 -27.53 29.32 9.96
C GLU A 713 -26.04 29.53 9.71
N GLN A 714 -25.20 29.19 10.69
CA GLN A 714 -23.74 29.28 10.56
C GLN A 714 -23.24 28.40 9.40
N ALA A 715 -23.76 27.19 9.26
CA ALA A 715 -23.43 26.29 8.16
C ALA A 715 -23.71 26.92 6.79
N ARG A 716 -24.90 27.49 6.59
CA ARG A 716 -25.24 28.23 5.36
C ARG A 716 -24.33 29.42 5.12
N LYS A 717 -23.99 30.18 6.17
CA LYS A 717 -23.08 31.34 6.09
C LYS A 717 -21.66 30.91 5.69
N ILE A 718 -21.11 29.84 6.28
CA ILE A 718 -19.79 29.30 5.94
C ILE A 718 -19.76 28.82 4.49
N VAL A 719 -20.78 28.08 4.05
CA VAL A 719 -20.88 27.61 2.66
C VAL A 719 -20.99 28.79 1.69
N ALA A 720 -21.77 29.82 2.01
CA ALA A 720 -21.87 31.02 1.18
C ALA A 720 -20.52 31.75 1.07
N THR A 721 -19.80 31.90 2.18
CA THR A 721 -18.42 32.44 2.21
C THR A 721 -17.48 31.61 1.33
N ALA A 722 -17.53 30.28 1.45
CA ALA A 722 -16.73 29.37 0.64
C ALA A 722 -17.05 29.50 -0.86
N ASN A 723 -18.33 29.53 -1.23
CA ASN A 723 -18.77 29.63 -2.62
C ASN A 723 -18.33 30.95 -3.26
N ALA A 724 -18.44 32.06 -2.54
CA ALA A 724 -17.96 33.35 -3.00
C ALA A 724 -16.45 33.30 -3.31
N ARG A 725 -15.65 32.73 -2.38
CA ARG A 725 -14.20 32.63 -2.58
C ARG A 725 -13.82 31.63 -3.67
N ILE A 726 -14.50 30.48 -3.76
CA ILE A 726 -14.27 29.49 -4.80
C ILE A 726 -14.49 30.10 -6.19
N ALA A 727 -15.53 30.92 -6.39
CA ALA A 727 -15.77 31.59 -7.66
C ALA A 727 -14.66 32.58 -8.07
N GLU A 728 -13.91 33.11 -7.10
CA GLU A 728 -12.70 33.91 -7.34
C GLU A 728 -11.52 33.00 -7.71
N LEU A 729 -11.30 31.92 -6.96
CA LEU A 729 -10.22 30.95 -7.21
C LEU A 729 -10.35 30.25 -8.57
N GLU A 730 -11.58 29.95 -9.02
CA GLU A 730 -11.86 29.44 -10.37
C GLU A 730 -11.31 30.39 -11.45
N LYS A 731 -11.38 31.71 -11.23
CA LYS A 731 -10.89 32.73 -12.18
C LYS A 731 -9.41 33.03 -12.03
N GLU A 732 -8.92 33.13 -10.80
CA GLU A 732 -7.54 33.58 -10.49
C GLU A 732 -6.51 32.45 -10.65
N TYR A 733 -6.89 31.23 -10.28
CA TYR A 733 -5.97 30.08 -10.18
C TYR A 733 -6.40 28.87 -11.02
N GLY A 734 -7.50 28.99 -11.78
CA GLY A 734 -8.00 27.92 -12.63
C GLY A 734 -8.48 26.70 -11.85
N TYR A 735 -8.95 26.90 -10.60
CA TYR A 735 -9.52 25.83 -9.80
C TYR A 735 -10.69 25.16 -10.55
N GLN A 736 -10.62 23.84 -10.73
CA GLN A 736 -11.64 23.09 -11.49
C GLN A 736 -12.74 22.47 -10.60
N GLY A 737 -12.55 22.46 -9.27
CA GLY A 737 -13.51 21.85 -8.35
C GLY A 737 -13.45 20.33 -8.24
N TYR A 738 -12.39 19.68 -8.72
CA TYR A 738 -12.23 18.22 -8.63
C TYR A 738 -12.12 17.68 -7.19
N ALA A 739 -11.52 18.45 -6.28
CA ALA A 739 -11.33 18.07 -4.88
C ALA A 739 -11.39 19.30 -3.96
N GLY A 740 -11.64 19.08 -2.66
CA GLY A 740 -11.61 20.13 -1.63
C GLY A 740 -10.23 20.77 -1.50
N LEU A 741 -10.19 22.10 -1.36
CA LEU A 741 -8.93 22.81 -1.13
C LEU A 741 -8.65 22.91 0.36
N SER A 742 -7.41 22.64 0.77
CA SER A 742 -6.99 22.70 2.17
C SER A 742 -7.00 24.12 2.76
N ALA A 743 -6.91 25.13 1.90
CA ALA A 743 -7.04 26.54 2.25
C ALA A 743 -7.74 27.32 1.13
N LEU A 744 -8.68 28.23 1.46
CA LEU A 744 -9.30 29.11 0.45
C LEU A 744 -8.61 30.48 0.32
N TRP A 745 -7.86 30.89 1.35
CA TRP A 745 -6.97 32.04 1.31
C TRP A 745 -5.52 31.60 1.57
N PRO A 746 -4.51 32.37 1.12
CA PRO A 746 -3.12 32.09 1.42
C PRO A 746 -2.89 31.94 2.92
N VAL A 747 -2.24 30.83 3.31
CA VAL A 747 -1.83 30.58 4.68
C VAL A 747 -0.79 31.63 5.08
N PRO A 748 -0.94 32.33 6.22
CA PRO A 748 -0.01 33.38 6.63
C PRO A 748 1.44 32.88 6.83
N ASP A 749 2.42 33.68 6.39
CA ASP A 749 3.85 33.32 6.41
C ASP A 749 4.38 32.96 7.81
N ASN A 750 3.85 33.57 8.87
CA ASN A 750 4.26 33.29 10.25
C ASN A 750 3.90 31.87 10.71
N VAL A 751 2.88 31.25 10.09
CA VAL A 751 2.46 29.87 10.38
C VAL A 751 2.80 28.89 9.25
N ASN A 752 3.10 29.36 8.04
CA ASN A 752 3.61 28.55 6.94
C ASN A 752 5.11 28.81 6.68
N PRO A 753 6.03 28.15 7.41
CA PRO A 753 7.47 28.35 7.26
C PRO A 753 8.05 27.80 5.95
N LEU A 754 7.22 27.23 5.06
CA LEU A 754 7.61 26.63 3.79
C LEU A 754 6.94 27.31 2.59
N ALA A 755 6.26 28.44 2.82
CA ALA A 755 5.57 29.23 1.80
C ALA A 755 6.51 29.72 0.69
N ASP A 756 7.75 30.07 1.06
CA ASP A 756 8.81 30.57 0.18
C ASP A 756 9.56 29.45 -0.58
N LYS A 757 9.25 28.18 -0.27
CA LYS A 757 9.93 27.01 -0.85
C LYS A 757 9.02 26.25 -1.81
N TRP A 758 8.11 25.44 -1.28
CA TRP A 758 7.32 24.50 -2.08
C TRP A 758 5.83 24.51 -1.74
N GLN A 759 5.44 25.07 -0.60
CA GLN A 759 4.04 25.31 -0.20
C GLN A 759 3.55 26.71 -0.59
N THR A 760 3.82 27.12 -1.83
CA THR A 760 3.22 28.31 -2.43
C THR A 760 1.69 28.16 -2.48
N PHE A 761 0.95 29.26 -2.50
CA PHE A 761 -0.51 29.17 -2.61
C PHE A 761 -0.93 28.40 -3.87
N GLY A 762 -1.90 27.50 -3.71
CA GLY A 762 -2.33 26.53 -4.72
C GLY A 762 -1.64 25.16 -4.64
N ALA A 763 -0.89 24.88 -3.57
CA ALA A 763 -0.16 23.63 -3.41
C ALA A 763 -0.18 23.07 -1.98
N TYR A 764 -0.28 21.74 -1.88
CA TYR A 764 -0.29 21.02 -0.61
C TYR A 764 -1.31 21.64 0.37
N MET A 765 -0.94 21.89 1.63
CA MET A 765 -1.84 22.49 2.62
C MET A 765 -2.16 23.97 2.36
N ASN A 766 -1.36 24.68 1.56
CA ASN A 766 -1.57 26.08 1.22
C ASN A 766 -2.42 26.19 -0.05
N GLY A 767 -3.66 25.69 -0.02
CA GLY A 767 -4.62 25.81 -1.12
C GLY A 767 -4.45 24.79 -2.24
N GLY A 768 -3.67 23.73 -2.03
CA GLY A 768 -3.82 22.47 -2.78
C GLY A 768 -4.91 21.60 -2.16
N SER A 769 -4.87 20.30 -2.43
CA SER A 769 -5.86 19.32 -1.97
C SER A 769 -5.19 18.10 -1.33
N LEU A 770 -5.62 17.78 -0.11
CA LEU A 770 -5.47 16.46 0.50
C LEU A 770 -6.81 15.74 0.34
N LEU A 771 -6.85 14.75 -0.54
CA LEU A 771 -8.10 14.28 -1.15
C LEU A 771 -9.14 13.79 -0.15
N CYS A 772 -8.73 13.09 0.91
CA CYS A 772 -9.63 12.58 1.94
C CYS A 772 -10.50 13.67 2.58
N GLN A 773 -10.04 14.92 2.65
CA GLN A 773 -10.79 16.04 3.22
C GLN A 773 -11.99 16.46 2.35
N THR A 774 -12.00 16.07 1.07
CA THR A 774 -13.15 16.28 0.18
C THR A 774 -14.42 15.62 0.72
N TYR A 775 -14.29 14.52 1.48
CA TYR A 775 -15.40 13.90 2.20
C TYR A 775 -16.14 14.91 3.09
N TRP A 776 -15.39 15.67 3.90
CA TRP A 776 -16.00 16.61 4.84
C TRP A 776 -16.70 17.76 4.12
N GLU A 777 -16.15 18.25 3.02
CA GLU A 777 -16.80 19.29 2.23
C GLU A 777 -18.15 18.80 1.67
N ILE A 778 -18.19 17.61 1.07
CA ILE A 778 -19.42 17.05 0.50
C ILE A 778 -20.48 16.87 1.59
N VAL A 779 -20.11 16.24 2.72
CA VAL A 779 -21.03 16.00 3.85
C VAL A 779 -21.51 17.33 4.46
N ALA A 780 -20.62 18.31 4.62
CA ALA A 780 -20.95 19.62 5.17
C ALA A 780 -21.91 20.40 4.27
N ARG A 781 -21.66 20.43 2.95
CA ARG A 781 -22.55 21.09 1.98
C ARG A 781 -23.94 20.47 1.99
N ALA A 782 -24.02 19.14 1.97
CA ALA A 782 -25.29 18.42 2.06
C ALA A 782 -26.07 18.83 3.32
N ARG A 783 -25.44 18.74 4.50
CA ARG A 783 -26.06 19.12 5.78
C ARG A 783 -26.41 20.61 5.92
N ALA A 784 -25.71 21.48 5.20
CA ALA A 784 -26.01 22.90 5.14
C ALA A 784 -27.19 23.24 4.21
N GLY A 785 -27.66 22.28 3.41
CA GLY A 785 -28.68 22.46 2.39
C GLY A 785 -28.14 22.93 1.04
N ASP A 786 -26.82 22.93 0.83
CA ASP A 786 -26.17 23.20 -0.47
C ASP A 786 -26.04 21.90 -1.28
N VAL A 787 -27.19 21.34 -1.62
CA VAL A 787 -27.30 20.04 -2.29
C VAL A 787 -26.59 20.03 -3.64
N ASP A 788 -26.77 21.08 -4.44
CA ASP A 788 -26.14 21.19 -5.75
C ASP A 788 -24.62 21.31 -5.65
N GLY A 789 -24.11 22.03 -4.64
CA GLY A 789 -22.67 22.12 -4.38
C GLY A 789 -22.07 20.78 -3.93
N ALA A 790 -22.76 20.04 -3.06
CA ALA A 790 -22.34 18.70 -2.63
C ALA A 790 -22.27 17.73 -3.81
N HIS A 791 -23.35 17.68 -4.62
CA HIS A 791 -23.42 16.82 -5.79
C HIS A 791 -22.38 17.20 -6.85
N ARG A 792 -22.21 18.50 -7.16
CA ARG A 792 -21.17 18.96 -8.09
C ARG A 792 -19.79 18.50 -7.66
N ARG A 793 -19.46 18.62 -6.37
CA ARG A 793 -18.15 18.20 -5.85
C ARG A 793 -17.94 16.70 -5.97
N LEU A 794 -18.93 15.90 -5.57
CA LEU A 794 -18.87 14.44 -5.69
C LEU A 794 -18.68 14.00 -7.15
N LYS A 795 -19.47 14.56 -8.07
CA LYS A 795 -19.40 14.27 -9.50
C LYS A 795 -18.04 14.60 -10.11
N LEU A 796 -17.49 15.79 -9.81
CA LEU A 796 -16.17 16.18 -10.33
C LEU A 796 -15.04 15.33 -9.75
N PHE A 797 -15.14 14.93 -8.47
CA PHE A 797 -14.20 13.99 -7.88
C PHE A 797 -14.24 12.63 -8.60
N ALA A 798 -15.45 12.10 -8.84
CA ALA A 798 -15.67 10.85 -9.54
C ALA A 798 -15.14 10.91 -10.99
N GLN A 799 -15.43 11.98 -11.72
CA GLN A 799 -14.91 12.20 -13.06
C GLN A 799 -13.38 12.18 -13.07
N ARG A 800 -12.73 12.90 -12.14
CA ARG A 800 -11.26 12.94 -12.09
C ARG A 800 -10.66 11.60 -11.66
N ALA A 801 -11.37 10.85 -10.80
CA ALA A 801 -11.02 9.46 -10.47
C ALA A 801 -11.12 8.55 -11.71
N ALA A 802 -12.13 8.75 -12.56
CA ALA A 802 -12.29 8.03 -13.82
C ALA A 802 -11.19 8.36 -14.87
N GLU A 803 -10.58 9.54 -14.77
CA GLU A 803 -9.54 9.98 -15.70
C GLU A 803 -8.13 9.55 -15.25
N THR A 804 -7.88 9.56 -13.94
CA THR A 804 -6.51 9.48 -13.40
C THR A 804 -6.35 8.48 -12.26
N SER A 805 -7.44 7.88 -11.80
CA SER A 805 -7.52 7.08 -10.57
C SER A 805 -7.08 7.83 -9.31
N TRP A 806 -6.90 9.16 -9.38
CA TRP A 806 -6.21 9.95 -8.35
C TRP A 806 -4.85 9.33 -7.93
N ALA A 807 -4.20 8.64 -8.85
CA ALA A 807 -2.89 8.06 -8.61
C ALA A 807 -1.80 9.10 -8.90
N GLY A 808 -0.71 9.10 -8.13
CA GLY A 808 0.49 9.85 -8.48
C GLY A 808 1.14 10.66 -7.37
N ASN A 809 0.49 10.93 -6.24
CA ASN A 809 1.21 11.45 -5.07
C ASN A 809 0.33 11.50 -3.82
N ASN A 810 0.90 11.98 -2.72
CA ASN A 810 0.18 12.21 -1.47
C ASN A 810 -0.67 13.49 -1.42
N ALA A 811 -0.48 14.44 -2.34
CA ALA A 811 -1.33 15.61 -2.44
C ALA A 811 -1.53 16.07 -3.89
N PHE A 812 -2.40 17.07 -4.07
CA PHE A 812 -2.73 17.64 -5.37
C PHE A 812 -2.67 19.16 -5.33
N THR A 813 -2.37 19.78 -6.47
CA THR A 813 -2.42 21.24 -6.63
C THR A 813 -3.85 21.73 -6.72
N ILE A 814 -4.04 23.05 -6.70
CA ILE A 814 -5.34 23.71 -6.93
C ILE A 814 -5.95 23.35 -8.30
N THR A 815 -5.15 22.92 -9.28
CA THR A 815 -5.65 22.49 -10.59
C THR A 815 -5.92 20.98 -10.65
N GLY A 816 -5.69 20.23 -9.57
CA GLY A 816 -5.89 18.78 -9.52
C GLY A 816 -4.73 17.97 -10.09
N GLU A 817 -3.52 18.53 -10.12
CA GLU A 817 -2.32 17.82 -10.56
C GLU A 817 -1.56 17.23 -9.36
N PRO A 818 -1.02 16.00 -9.45
CA PRO A 818 -0.34 15.36 -8.34
C PRO A 818 0.91 16.16 -7.92
N LYS A 819 1.11 16.30 -6.60
CA LYS A 819 2.24 17.02 -6.00
C LYS A 819 2.62 16.40 -4.66
N GLY A 820 3.91 16.23 -4.43
CA GLY A 820 4.46 15.66 -3.20
C GLY A 820 5.87 15.14 -3.42
N ASP A 821 6.50 14.63 -2.36
CA ASP A 821 7.94 14.41 -2.26
C ASP A 821 8.38 12.94 -2.16
N GLY A 822 7.46 11.97 -2.28
CA GLY A 822 7.87 10.58 -2.45
C GLY A 822 6.85 9.48 -2.18
N GLU A 823 5.68 9.74 -1.62
CA GLU A 823 4.63 8.72 -1.44
C GLU A 823 3.86 8.49 -2.74
N PRO A 824 3.68 7.23 -3.19
CA PRO A 824 3.02 6.96 -4.47
C PRO A 824 1.53 7.39 -4.50
N TYR A 825 0.82 7.29 -3.37
CA TYR A 825 -0.56 7.77 -3.17
C TYR A 825 -0.90 7.73 -1.66
N LEU A 826 -2.01 8.35 -1.26
CA LEU A 826 -2.65 8.15 0.05
C LEU A 826 -3.95 7.37 -0.12
N ALA A 827 -4.09 6.21 0.50
CA ALA A 827 -5.24 5.32 0.37
C ALA A 827 -6.45 5.81 1.16
N ASP A 828 -6.26 6.67 2.15
CA ASP A 828 -7.35 7.30 2.92
C ASP A 828 -8.31 8.11 2.05
N MET A 829 -7.92 8.50 0.83
CA MET A 829 -8.79 9.15 -0.16
C MET A 829 -10.02 8.31 -0.53
N VAL A 830 -9.99 7.01 -0.26
CA VAL A 830 -11.14 6.10 -0.46
C VAL A 830 -12.39 6.57 0.29
N VAL A 831 -12.22 7.30 1.40
CA VAL A 831 -13.34 7.82 2.20
C VAL A 831 -14.22 8.80 1.41
N VAL A 832 -13.72 9.44 0.37
CA VAL A 832 -14.52 10.41 -0.42
C VAL A 832 -15.74 9.74 -1.04
N ALA A 833 -15.63 8.47 -1.47
CA ALA A 833 -16.77 7.73 -2.00
C ALA A 833 -17.85 7.45 -0.94
N ALA A 834 -17.45 7.34 0.34
CA ALA A 834 -18.41 7.23 1.46
C ALA A 834 -19.26 8.50 1.64
N ALA A 835 -18.86 9.65 1.07
CA ALA A 835 -19.68 10.87 1.11
C ALA A 835 -20.98 10.75 0.30
N THR A 836 -21.04 9.83 -0.67
CA THR A 836 -22.29 9.46 -1.34
C THR A 836 -23.30 8.96 -0.32
N VAL A 837 -22.93 7.97 0.49
CA VAL A 837 -23.79 7.34 1.51
C VAL A 837 -24.05 8.29 2.69
N ASN A 838 -22.99 8.82 3.29
CA ASN A 838 -23.08 9.59 4.55
C ASN A 838 -23.51 11.05 4.35
N GLY A 839 -23.36 11.58 3.15
CA GLY A 839 -23.64 12.97 2.78
C GLY A 839 -24.87 13.11 1.90
N VAL A 840 -24.74 12.72 0.62
CA VAL A 840 -25.78 12.92 -0.40
C VAL A 840 -27.04 12.11 -0.11
N LEU A 841 -26.90 10.80 0.16
CA LEU A 841 -28.02 9.96 0.60
C LEU A 841 -28.38 10.19 2.08
N GLY A 842 -27.45 10.77 2.85
CA GLY A 842 -27.65 11.17 4.24
C GLY A 842 -27.95 10.01 5.17
N ILE A 843 -27.40 8.84 4.89
CA ILE A 843 -27.52 7.64 5.70
C ILE A 843 -26.53 7.77 6.87
N ALA A 844 -27.04 7.88 8.09
CA ALA A 844 -26.24 8.14 9.29
C ALA A 844 -26.74 7.29 10.45
N PRO A 845 -26.38 5.99 10.51
CA PRO A 845 -26.81 5.12 11.59
C PRO A 845 -26.25 5.56 12.94
N THR A 846 -27.06 5.32 13.97
CA THR A 846 -26.72 5.39 15.40
C THR A 846 -26.82 3.98 15.98
N TRP A 847 -26.36 3.77 17.21
CA TRP A 847 -26.52 2.49 17.89
C TRP A 847 -27.99 2.09 18.04
N GLU A 848 -28.92 3.04 18.16
CA GLU A 848 -30.33 2.70 18.37
C GLU A 848 -31.11 2.54 17.06
N ARG A 849 -30.73 3.27 16.01
CA ARG A 849 -31.51 3.33 14.76
C ARG A 849 -30.67 3.67 13.54
N LEU A 850 -31.08 3.13 12.40
CA LEU A 850 -30.62 3.54 11.09
C LEU A 850 -31.39 4.81 10.66
N GLU A 851 -30.76 5.98 10.78
CA GLU A 851 -31.34 7.25 10.36
C GLU A 851 -30.95 7.60 8.92
N VAL A 852 -31.87 8.22 8.20
CA VAL A 852 -31.66 8.68 6.82
C VAL A 852 -32.25 10.07 6.69
N SER A 853 -31.43 11.03 6.28
CA SER A 853 -31.81 12.43 6.03
C SER A 853 -31.32 12.82 4.63
N PRO A 854 -32.08 12.49 3.56
CA PRO A 854 -31.59 12.63 2.19
C PRO A 854 -31.31 14.09 1.77
N HIS A 855 -30.30 14.24 0.93
CA HIS A 855 -29.92 15.50 0.29
C HIS A 855 -29.78 15.26 -1.23
N LEU A 856 -30.84 14.77 -1.87
CA LEU A 856 -30.79 14.41 -3.29
C LEU A 856 -30.83 15.66 -4.20
N PRO A 857 -29.97 15.75 -5.22
CA PRO A 857 -30.04 16.85 -6.20
C PRO A 857 -31.37 16.80 -6.97
N ALA A 858 -31.84 17.96 -7.45
CA ALA A 858 -33.17 18.10 -8.06
C ALA A 858 -33.43 17.18 -9.28
N GLY A 859 -32.37 16.63 -9.89
CA GLY A 859 -32.43 15.69 -11.00
C GLY A 859 -32.49 14.21 -10.61
N TRP A 860 -32.45 13.86 -9.32
CA TRP A 860 -32.47 12.46 -8.87
C TRP A 860 -33.86 12.05 -8.38
N PRO A 861 -34.66 11.36 -9.22
CA PRO A 861 -36.01 10.95 -8.82
C PRO A 861 -36.00 9.83 -7.78
N ARG A 862 -34.92 9.06 -7.73
CA ARG A 862 -34.67 7.98 -6.78
C ARG A 862 -33.17 7.80 -6.59
N ALA A 863 -32.76 7.25 -5.44
CA ALA A 863 -31.42 6.72 -5.24
C ALA A 863 -31.47 5.60 -4.21
N GLU A 864 -30.57 4.62 -4.30
CA GLU A 864 -30.51 3.49 -3.37
C GLU A 864 -29.07 3.24 -2.90
N ALA A 865 -28.94 2.64 -1.72
CA ALA A 865 -27.69 2.08 -1.24
C ALA A 865 -27.93 0.83 -0.40
N GLU A 866 -27.00 -0.12 -0.47
CA GLU A 866 -26.93 -1.23 0.47
C GLU A 866 -25.77 -1.02 1.44
N ILE A 867 -26.10 -0.95 2.73
CA ILE A 867 -25.13 -0.78 3.82
C ILE A 867 -25.25 -1.92 4.82
N LEU A 868 -24.23 -2.11 5.68
CA LEU A 868 -24.41 -2.92 6.88
C LEU A 868 -24.69 -2.06 8.10
N TYR A 869 -25.68 -2.49 8.87
CA TYR A 869 -26.00 -1.96 10.19
C TYR A 869 -26.05 -3.12 11.17
N LYS A 870 -25.09 -3.15 12.10
CA LYS A 870 -24.86 -4.24 13.06
C LYS A 870 -24.70 -5.62 12.39
N GLY A 871 -23.90 -5.65 11.32
CA GLY A 871 -23.59 -6.83 10.52
C GLY A 871 -24.71 -7.30 9.59
N ARG A 872 -25.91 -6.72 9.69
CA ARG A 872 -27.04 -7.00 8.81
C ARG A 872 -27.07 -6.03 7.64
N ARG A 873 -27.21 -6.57 6.45
CA ARG A 873 -27.38 -5.78 5.24
C ARG A 873 -28.76 -5.13 5.20
N HIS A 874 -28.80 -3.86 4.83
CA HIS A 874 -30.04 -3.11 4.65
C HIS A 874 -29.99 -2.39 3.32
N ARG A 875 -31.06 -2.54 2.53
CA ARG A 875 -31.30 -1.71 1.35
C ARG A 875 -32.07 -0.47 1.76
N VAL A 876 -31.47 0.69 1.53
CA VAL A 876 -32.09 2.00 1.75
C VAL A 876 -32.49 2.55 0.39
N MET A 877 -33.78 2.75 0.19
CA MET A 877 -34.36 3.34 -1.02
C MET A 877 -34.90 4.73 -0.69
N ILE A 878 -34.52 5.72 -1.48
CA ILE A 878 -34.91 7.11 -1.31
C ILE A 878 -35.65 7.56 -2.57
N GLN A 879 -36.88 8.07 -2.41
CA GLN A 879 -37.68 8.63 -3.50
C GLN A 879 -38.29 9.97 -3.07
N GLY A 880 -37.65 11.07 -3.45
CA GLY A 880 -37.96 12.39 -2.87
C GLY A 880 -37.72 12.37 -1.35
N ASP A 881 -38.76 12.69 -0.58
CA ASP A 881 -38.72 12.63 0.90
C ASP A 881 -39.14 11.25 1.47
N ASP A 882 -39.59 10.30 0.63
CA ASP A 882 -39.96 8.93 1.07
C ASP A 882 -38.69 8.08 1.22
N VAL A 883 -38.42 7.61 2.44
CA VAL A 883 -37.32 6.70 2.75
C VAL A 883 -37.88 5.34 3.14
N ARG A 884 -37.42 4.29 2.46
CA ARG A 884 -37.73 2.90 2.80
C ARG A 884 -36.45 2.14 3.14
N ILE A 885 -36.45 1.50 4.29
CA ILE A 885 -35.36 0.66 4.77
C ILE A 885 -35.84 -0.77 4.77
N GLN A 886 -35.21 -1.62 3.96
CA GLN A 886 -35.47 -3.04 3.90
C GLN A 886 -34.30 -3.82 4.50
N PRO A 887 -34.49 -4.50 5.65
CA PRO A 887 -33.49 -5.44 6.14
C PRO A 887 -33.39 -6.65 5.20
N LEU A 888 -32.16 -7.06 4.93
CA LEU A 888 -31.81 -8.22 4.12
C LEU A 888 -31.14 -9.28 5.03
N GLU A 889 -30.13 -9.98 4.52
CA GLU A 889 -29.41 -11.03 5.24
C GLU A 889 -28.44 -10.49 6.32
N GLN A 890 -28.13 -11.34 7.30
CA GLN A 890 -26.97 -11.14 8.15
C GLN A 890 -25.71 -11.45 7.31
N ALA A 891 -24.99 -10.40 6.90
CA ALA A 891 -23.82 -10.53 6.04
C ALA A 891 -22.54 -10.77 6.84
N ILE A 892 -22.48 -10.24 8.07
CA ILE A 892 -21.37 -10.41 9.00
C ILE A 892 -21.93 -10.92 10.33
N ASP A 893 -21.40 -12.04 10.81
CA ASP A 893 -21.65 -12.56 12.14
C ASP A 893 -20.29 -12.85 12.79
N LEU A 894 -19.81 -11.91 13.61
CA LEU A 894 -18.50 -12.04 14.24
C LEU A 894 -18.66 -12.84 15.55
N PRO A 895 -18.02 -14.02 15.66
CA PRO A 895 -17.97 -14.71 16.94
C PRO A 895 -17.19 -13.86 17.94
N LEU A 896 -17.32 -14.19 19.23
CA LEU A 896 -16.35 -13.73 20.21
C LEU A 896 -14.98 -14.20 19.77
N LEU A 897 -14.09 -13.25 19.47
CA LEU A 897 -12.79 -13.51 18.86
C LEU A 897 -11.66 -12.91 19.70
N TRP A 898 -10.70 -13.76 20.05
CA TRP A 898 -9.42 -13.35 20.63
C TRP A 898 -8.30 -13.89 19.75
N LEU A 899 -7.48 -13.00 19.21
CA LEU A 899 -6.33 -13.31 18.37
C LEU A 899 -5.05 -12.85 19.06
N MET A 900 -3.99 -13.66 18.94
CA MET A 900 -2.62 -13.30 19.31
C MET A 900 -1.69 -13.70 18.16
N ASP A 901 -0.85 -12.79 17.67
CA ASP A 901 0.10 -13.01 16.58
C ASP A 901 1.48 -12.45 16.96
N TRP A 902 2.43 -13.31 17.32
CA TRP A 902 3.65 -12.90 18.05
C TRP A 902 4.92 -13.74 17.88
N ASN A 903 4.95 -14.72 16.95
CA ASN A 903 6.17 -15.49 16.62
C ASN A 903 6.95 -15.90 17.89
N LEU A 904 6.22 -16.53 18.81
CA LEU A 904 6.70 -16.93 20.12
C LEU A 904 7.63 -18.14 19.98
N HIS A 905 8.84 -18.03 20.51
CA HIS A 905 9.87 -19.07 20.43
C HIS A 905 10.77 -19.05 21.66
N THR A 906 11.60 -20.07 21.86
CA THR A 906 12.57 -20.11 22.96
C THR A 906 13.90 -19.51 22.52
N SER A 907 14.37 -18.48 23.24
CA SER A 907 15.66 -17.80 23.05
C SER A 907 16.87 -18.69 23.30
N ALA A 908 18.07 -18.25 22.94
CA ALA A 908 19.31 -18.96 23.22
C ALA A 908 19.48 -19.28 24.73
N ASN A 909 18.93 -18.45 25.61
CA ASN A 909 19.02 -18.58 27.06
C ASN A 909 17.90 -19.44 27.67
N GLY A 910 17.02 -20.01 26.85
CA GLY A 910 15.94 -20.88 27.30
C GLY A 910 14.65 -20.16 27.72
N THR A 911 14.58 -18.83 27.57
CA THR A 911 13.38 -18.01 27.84
C THR A 911 12.45 -17.99 26.62
N ALA A 912 11.12 -18.03 26.79
CA ALA A 912 10.24 -17.76 25.65
C ALA A 912 10.22 -16.26 25.34
N GLU A 913 10.32 -15.91 24.06
CA GLU A 913 10.41 -14.55 23.51
C GLU A 913 9.52 -14.44 22.26
N ALA A 914 8.96 -13.25 22.03
CA ALA A 914 8.13 -12.90 20.88
C ALA A 914 8.85 -11.86 20.02
N THR A 915 8.73 -11.90 18.69
CA THR A 915 9.58 -11.10 17.78
C THR A 915 8.84 -10.16 16.82
N ASN A 916 7.54 -10.36 16.57
CA ASN A 916 6.71 -9.51 15.70
C ASN A 916 5.67 -8.66 16.47
N ILE A 917 5.60 -8.75 17.81
CA ILE A 917 4.90 -7.75 18.63
C ILE A 917 5.93 -6.95 19.42
N ASP A 918 6.10 -5.68 19.04
CA ASP A 918 6.89 -4.70 19.79
C ASP A 918 5.96 -3.83 20.64
N PHE A 919 5.85 -4.10 21.95
CA PHE A 919 5.00 -3.33 22.88
C PHE A 919 5.42 -1.87 23.10
N GLY A 920 6.43 -1.37 22.38
CA GLY A 920 6.76 0.05 22.32
C GLY A 920 7.50 0.60 23.55
N ASP A 921 7.59 -0.19 24.63
CA ASP A 921 8.26 0.15 25.89
C ASP A 921 9.58 -0.63 26.11
N LEU A 922 10.09 -1.32 25.08
CA LEU A 922 11.18 -2.31 25.20
C LEU A 922 10.81 -3.52 26.09
N SER A 923 9.54 -3.68 26.48
CA SER A 923 9.06 -4.98 26.91
C SER A 923 8.96 -5.86 25.67
N TYR A 924 10.00 -6.68 25.48
CA TYR A 924 9.73 -8.07 25.15
C TYR A 924 8.70 -8.55 26.18
N VAL A 925 7.83 -9.51 25.82
CA VAL A 925 7.23 -10.31 26.88
C VAL A 925 8.38 -11.09 27.52
N ALA A 926 9.12 -10.43 28.42
CA ALA A 926 9.88 -11.05 29.46
C ALA A 926 8.80 -11.71 30.29
N LEU A 927 8.65 -13.01 30.10
CA LEU A 927 7.78 -13.84 30.91
C LEU A 927 7.95 -13.46 32.37
N LYS A 928 6.94 -12.81 32.95
CA LYS A 928 6.91 -12.59 34.39
C LYS A 928 6.94 -13.96 35.06
N THR A 929 7.73 -14.05 36.12
CA THR A 929 7.63 -15.08 37.16
C THR A 929 6.17 -15.44 37.38
N THR A 930 5.83 -16.72 37.20
CA THR A 930 4.51 -17.20 37.58
C THR A 930 4.36 -17.05 39.09
N GLU A 931 3.14 -17.06 39.63
CA GLU A 931 2.91 -17.07 41.08
C GLU A 931 3.58 -18.27 41.79
N ALA A 932 4.10 -19.24 41.03
CA ALA A 932 4.84 -20.41 41.49
C ALA A 932 6.38 -20.30 41.37
N GLY A 933 6.95 -19.17 40.91
CA GLY A 933 8.41 -18.96 40.79
C GLY A 933 8.88 -18.51 39.40
N PRO A 934 10.20 -18.56 39.09
CA PRO A 934 10.72 -18.24 37.76
C PRO A 934 10.05 -19.11 36.70
N ALA A 935 9.74 -18.54 35.53
CA ALA A 935 9.28 -19.31 34.39
C ALA A 935 10.29 -20.43 34.10
N ALA A 936 9.81 -21.68 34.07
CA ALA A 936 10.64 -22.80 33.63
C ALA A 936 11.08 -22.54 32.17
N SER A 937 12.29 -22.95 31.81
CA SER A 937 12.81 -22.82 30.46
C SER A 937 11.80 -23.37 29.44
N GLY A 938 11.29 -22.53 28.53
CA GLY A 938 10.37 -22.95 27.47
C GLY A 938 8.86 -22.82 27.75
N THR A 939 8.37 -22.22 28.84
CA THR A 939 6.91 -22.01 29.05
C THR A 939 6.50 -20.54 28.88
N TYR A 940 5.37 -20.30 28.22
CA TYR A 940 4.72 -18.99 28.06
C TYR A 940 3.29 -19.00 28.61
N GLN A 941 2.83 -17.88 29.20
CA GLN A 941 1.43 -17.70 29.58
C GLN A 941 0.93 -16.35 29.07
N SER A 942 -0.20 -16.36 28.38
CA SER A 942 -0.84 -15.15 27.87
C SER A 942 -1.36 -14.28 29.01
N PRO A 943 -1.53 -12.97 28.77
CA PRO A 943 -2.47 -12.18 29.57
C PRO A 943 -3.86 -12.84 29.57
N PRO A 944 -4.62 -12.72 30.67
CA PRO A 944 -6.05 -13.00 30.66
C PRO A 944 -6.78 -12.16 29.62
N TYR A 945 -7.70 -12.77 28.90
CA TYR A 945 -8.64 -12.10 28.01
C TYR A 945 -10.04 -12.20 28.61
N ASP A 946 -10.61 -11.05 29.00
CA ASP A 946 -11.98 -10.93 29.52
C ASP A 946 -12.93 -10.59 28.36
N TRP A 947 -13.90 -11.46 28.10
CA TRP A 947 -14.94 -11.25 27.08
C TRP A 947 -15.95 -10.16 27.46
N ALA A 948 -15.84 -9.61 28.68
CA ALA A 948 -16.80 -8.73 29.34
C ALA A 948 -18.21 -9.33 29.49
N MET A 949 -18.39 -10.61 29.16
CA MET A 949 -19.62 -11.37 29.28
C MET A 949 -19.31 -12.87 29.37
N PRO A 950 -20.21 -13.70 29.92
CA PRO A 950 -20.04 -15.15 29.88
C PRO A 950 -20.04 -15.66 28.43
N ALA A 951 -19.00 -16.41 28.07
CA ALA A 951 -18.78 -16.95 26.73
C ALA A 951 -18.64 -18.48 26.79
N LYS A 952 -19.27 -19.18 25.86
CA LYS A 952 -18.93 -20.58 25.57
C LYS A 952 -17.82 -20.58 24.54
N LEU A 953 -16.65 -21.14 24.86
CA LEU A 953 -15.55 -21.23 23.90
C LEU A 953 -15.79 -22.37 22.93
N ASP A 954 -15.56 -22.12 21.65
CA ASP A 954 -15.81 -23.07 20.57
C ASP A 954 -14.52 -23.72 20.08
N THR A 955 -13.54 -22.91 19.67
CA THR A 955 -12.32 -23.44 19.04
C THR A 955 -11.07 -22.66 19.40
N PHE A 956 -9.97 -23.39 19.58
CA PHE A 956 -8.60 -22.89 19.63
C PHE A 956 -7.90 -23.23 18.32
N SER A 957 -7.54 -22.22 17.53
CA SER A 957 -6.73 -22.36 16.32
C SER A 957 -5.33 -21.87 16.61
N VAL A 958 -4.30 -22.56 16.15
CA VAL A 958 -2.91 -22.20 16.40
C VAL A 958 -2.07 -22.54 15.18
N THR A 959 -1.10 -21.67 14.90
CA THR A 959 -0.08 -21.89 13.87
C THR A 959 1.26 -22.08 14.54
N ALA A 960 1.94 -23.18 14.20
CA ALA A 960 3.19 -23.58 14.83
C ALA A 960 4.16 -24.16 13.80
N ASP A 961 5.44 -23.79 13.88
CA ASP A 961 6.56 -24.51 13.27
C ASP A 961 7.34 -25.21 14.38
N LEU A 962 7.11 -26.51 14.58
CA LEU A 962 7.62 -27.26 15.73
C LEU A 962 9.13 -27.51 15.67
N ASN A 963 9.74 -27.47 14.48
CA ASN A 963 11.18 -27.67 14.28
C ASN A 963 11.72 -28.92 14.99
N GLY A 964 10.99 -30.04 14.92
CA GLY A 964 11.35 -31.30 15.59
C GLY A 964 11.19 -31.32 17.12
N GLY A 965 10.68 -30.25 17.72
CA GLY A 965 10.27 -30.17 19.12
C GLY A 965 8.78 -30.50 19.34
N GLN A 966 8.26 -30.11 20.50
CA GLN A 966 6.87 -30.30 20.89
C GLN A 966 6.32 -29.03 21.55
N VAL A 967 5.06 -28.70 21.28
CA VAL A 967 4.35 -27.65 22.02
C VAL A 967 3.07 -28.22 22.61
N THR A 968 2.80 -27.87 23.86
CA THR A 968 1.53 -28.17 24.54
C THR A 968 0.84 -26.88 24.94
N ALA A 969 -0.40 -26.68 24.50
CA ALA A 969 -1.23 -25.55 24.89
C ALA A 969 -2.21 -25.97 25.99
N THR A 970 -2.29 -25.21 27.08
CA THR A 970 -3.33 -25.34 28.10
C THR A 970 -4.23 -24.11 28.02
N VAL A 971 -5.46 -24.30 27.58
CA VAL A 971 -6.49 -23.25 27.57
C VAL A 971 -7.21 -23.31 28.91
N GLU A 972 -7.16 -22.22 29.67
CA GLU A 972 -7.79 -22.11 30.98
C GLU A 972 -8.88 -21.04 30.95
N THR A 973 -9.96 -21.26 31.69
CA THR A 973 -11.06 -20.32 31.83
C THR A 973 -11.26 -19.90 33.29
N SER A 974 -11.78 -18.70 33.51
CA SER A 974 -12.06 -18.15 34.85
C SER A 974 -13.24 -17.17 34.82
N ASP A 975 -13.86 -16.94 35.98
CA ASP A 975 -14.87 -15.90 36.19
C ASP A 975 -14.40 -14.76 37.10
N ASP A 976 -13.22 -14.88 37.70
CA ASP A 976 -12.70 -14.00 38.74
C ASP A 976 -11.30 -13.45 38.42
N GLY A 977 -10.97 -13.35 37.13
CA GLY A 977 -9.67 -12.84 36.69
C GLY A 977 -8.50 -13.79 36.97
N PHE A 978 -8.77 -15.10 37.00
CA PHE A 978 -7.82 -16.17 37.33
C PHE A 978 -7.31 -16.16 38.77
N ASN A 979 -8.09 -15.60 39.71
CA ASN A 979 -7.93 -15.95 41.13
C ASN A 979 -8.27 -17.43 41.36
N THR A 980 -9.21 -17.97 40.56
CA THR A 980 -9.50 -19.41 40.45
C THR A 980 -9.60 -19.83 38.98
N VAL A 981 -9.07 -21.03 38.66
CA VAL A 981 -9.27 -21.68 37.35
C VAL A 981 -10.57 -22.48 37.40
N ARG A 982 -11.54 -22.11 36.57
CA ARG A 982 -12.85 -22.77 36.46
C ARG A 982 -12.76 -24.09 35.71
N SER A 983 -12.09 -24.06 34.56
CA SER A 983 -11.93 -25.21 33.66
C SER A 983 -10.64 -25.06 32.87
N GLN A 984 -10.03 -26.18 32.49
CA GLN A 984 -8.82 -26.19 31.69
C GLN A 984 -8.86 -27.34 30.68
N PHE A 985 -8.24 -27.14 29.52
CA PHE A 985 -8.11 -28.15 28.49
C PHE A 985 -6.70 -28.11 27.90
N GLN A 986 -6.03 -29.26 27.90
CA GLN A 986 -4.65 -29.41 27.43
C GLN A 986 -4.63 -30.03 26.02
N ILE A 987 -3.85 -29.43 25.14
CA ILE A 987 -3.81 -29.69 23.70
C ILE A 987 -2.36 -29.91 23.29
N VAL A 988 -2.06 -31.03 22.64
CA VAL A 988 -0.77 -31.21 21.97
C VAL A 988 -0.84 -30.53 20.60
N VAL A 989 -0.07 -29.46 20.44
CA VAL A 989 -0.02 -28.66 19.21
C VAL A 989 0.73 -29.44 18.14
N LYS A 990 0.14 -29.51 16.95
CA LYS A 990 0.74 -30.12 15.75
C LYS A 990 1.43 -29.04 14.93
N ASP A 991 2.37 -29.49 14.10
CA ASP A 991 3.05 -28.65 13.12
C ASP A 991 2.06 -28.10 12.07
N GLY A 992 2.28 -26.87 11.62
CA GLY A 992 1.40 -26.14 10.71
C GLY A 992 0.20 -25.46 11.39
N VAL A 993 -0.85 -25.21 10.60
CA VAL A 993 -2.08 -24.52 11.04
C VAL A 993 -3.11 -25.55 11.50
N ASN A 994 -3.47 -25.52 12.78
CA ASN A 994 -4.33 -26.53 13.39
C ASN A 994 -5.48 -25.90 14.17
N ARG A 995 -6.65 -26.56 14.15
CA ARG A 995 -7.86 -26.14 14.87
C ARG A 995 -8.32 -27.26 15.81
N TYR A 996 -8.59 -26.89 17.06
CA TYR A 996 -8.97 -27.80 18.13
C TYR A 996 -10.31 -27.36 18.73
N PRO A 997 -11.33 -28.24 18.78
CA PRO A 997 -12.58 -27.94 19.48
C PRO A 997 -12.33 -27.84 20.98
N LEU A 998 -13.01 -26.90 21.64
CA LEU A 998 -12.91 -26.61 23.06
C LEU A 998 -14.08 -27.20 23.87
N ASP A 999 -14.79 -28.19 23.32
CA ASP A 999 -15.96 -28.84 23.93
C ASP A 999 -15.69 -29.46 25.31
N SER A 1000 -14.42 -29.72 25.64
CA SER A 1000 -14.00 -30.26 26.94
C SER A 1000 -14.02 -29.22 28.07
N LEU A 1001 -14.10 -27.91 27.74
CA LEU A 1001 -14.21 -26.85 28.74
C LEU A 1001 -15.64 -26.78 29.30
N GLN A 1002 -15.75 -26.60 30.62
CA GLN A 1002 -17.03 -26.68 31.32
C GLN A 1002 -17.80 -25.36 31.33
N GLY A 1003 -18.95 -25.35 30.66
CA GLY A 1003 -19.93 -24.26 30.70
C GLY A 1003 -19.43 -22.97 30.03
N THR A 1004 -19.96 -21.84 30.48
CA THR A 1004 -19.58 -20.51 29.99
C THR A 1004 -18.63 -19.85 30.98
N ALA A 1005 -17.63 -19.11 30.51
CA ALA A 1005 -16.71 -18.39 31.35
C ALA A 1005 -16.53 -16.95 30.87
N ARG A 1006 -16.20 -16.05 31.80
CA ARG A 1006 -15.98 -14.63 31.47
C ARG A 1006 -14.58 -14.36 30.93
N ALA A 1007 -13.57 -15.06 31.42
CA ALA A 1007 -12.18 -14.87 31.02
C ALA A 1007 -11.52 -16.16 30.53
N VAL A 1008 -10.55 -16.02 29.63
CA VAL A 1008 -9.73 -17.11 29.08
C VAL A 1008 -8.25 -16.72 29.08
N ARG A 1009 -7.34 -17.68 29.27
CA ARG A 1009 -5.91 -17.50 29.05
C ARG A 1009 -5.31 -18.78 28.45
N VAL A 1010 -4.18 -18.65 27.77
CA VAL A 1010 -3.48 -19.79 27.16
C VAL A 1010 -2.08 -19.87 27.75
N ARG A 1011 -1.72 -21.05 28.27
CA ARG A 1011 -0.34 -21.41 28.59
C ARG A 1011 0.23 -22.27 27.47
N LEU A 1012 1.44 -21.97 26.99
CA LEU A 1012 2.16 -22.71 25.97
C LEU A 1012 3.44 -23.27 26.58
N ASP A 1013 3.60 -24.58 26.56
CA ASP A 1013 4.78 -25.29 27.04
C ASP A 1013 5.58 -25.78 25.81
N LEU A 1014 6.73 -25.17 25.51
CA LEU A 1014 7.59 -25.43 24.37
C LEU A 1014 8.81 -26.29 24.77
N ALA A 1015 8.93 -27.45 24.15
CA ALA A 1015 10.06 -28.37 24.32
C ALA A 1015 10.88 -28.48 23.03
N ARG A 1016 12.20 -28.29 23.12
CA ARG A 1016 13.12 -28.44 21.98
C ARG A 1016 13.38 -29.91 21.64
N GLY A 1017 13.49 -30.20 20.35
CA GLY A 1017 14.05 -31.47 19.86
C GLY A 1017 15.58 -31.50 20.06
N GLN A 1018 16.17 -32.71 20.05
CA GLN A 1018 17.63 -32.83 20.14
C GLN A 1018 18.29 -32.26 18.87
N GLY A 1019 19.12 -31.23 19.03
CA GLY A 1019 19.91 -30.64 17.95
C GLY A 1019 19.11 -29.79 16.96
N SER A 1020 17.85 -29.44 17.26
CA SER A 1020 16.99 -28.66 16.37
C SER A 1020 16.71 -27.24 16.88
N ALA A 1021 16.22 -26.37 15.99
CA ALA A 1021 15.75 -25.04 16.36
C ALA A 1021 14.57 -25.11 17.34
N SER A 1022 14.31 -24.03 18.08
CA SER A 1022 13.13 -23.97 18.95
C SER A 1022 11.84 -24.12 18.14
N PRO A 1023 10.78 -24.75 18.69
CA PRO A 1023 9.45 -24.53 18.19
C PRO A 1023 9.13 -23.03 18.14
N ILE A 1024 8.37 -22.63 17.13
CA ILE A 1024 7.84 -21.28 16.93
C ILE A 1024 6.32 -21.37 16.90
N ILE A 1025 5.63 -20.55 17.68
CA ILE A 1025 4.20 -20.34 17.60
C ILE A 1025 3.97 -18.97 16.97
N ASP A 1026 3.60 -18.95 15.69
CA ASP A 1026 3.32 -17.71 14.97
C ASP A 1026 2.18 -16.95 15.66
N GLY A 1027 1.10 -17.65 15.99
CA GLY A 1027 -0.06 -17.07 16.66
C GLY A 1027 -1.14 -18.08 16.99
N PHE A 1028 -2.14 -17.65 17.73
CA PHE A 1028 -3.33 -18.42 18.01
C PHE A 1028 -4.59 -17.56 18.04
N ARG A 1029 -5.74 -18.22 17.83
CA ARG A 1029 -7.08 -17.64 17.86
C ARG A 1029 -7.99 -18.49 18.74
N ILE A 1030 -8.72 -17.86 19.65
CA ILE A 1030 -9.85 -18.48 20.36
C ILE A 1030 -11.13 -17.84 19.87
N THR A 1031 -12.08 -18.67 19.45
CA THR A 1031 -13.44 -18.25 19.12
C THR A 1031 -14.42 -18.76 20.17
N GLY A 1032 -15.50 -18.04 20.39
CA GLY A 1032 -16.62 -18.48 21.20
C GLY A 1032 -17.93 -17.79 20.84
N GLN A 1033 -18.97 -18.17 21.56
CA GLN A 1033 -20.29 -17.56 21.47
C GLN A 1033 -20.68 -16.93 22.80
N PRO A 1034 -21.35 -15.78 22.78
CA PRO A 1034 -21.98 -15.25 23.98
C PRO A 1034 -22.94 -16.30 24.56
N ALA A 1035 -22.93 -16.47 25.88
CA ALA A 1035 -23.98 -17.21 26.54
C ALA A 1035 -25.31 -16.51 26.24
N THR A 1036 -26.21 -17.15 25.50
CA THR A 1036 -27.55 -16.60 25.29
C THR A 1036 -28.16 -16.31 26.65
N ALA A 1037 -28.46 -15.04 26.93
CA ALA A 1037 -29.32 -14.71 28.05
C ALA A 1037 -30.61 -15.50 27.84
N SER A 1038 -30.85 -16.50 28.68
CA SER A 1038 -32.19 -17.03 28.85
C SER A 1038 -33.08 -15.82 29.14
N ARG A 1039 -33.91 -15.44 28.16
CA ARG A 1039 -34.87 -14.35 28.28
C ARG A 1039 -35.73 -14.51 29.51
#